data_AF-A0A6C0IT82-F1
#
_entry.id   AF-A0A6C0IT82-F1
#
_cell.length_a   1.000
_cell.length_b   1.000
_cell.length_c   1.000
_cell.angle_alpha   90.00
_cell.angle_beta   90.00
_cell.angle_gamma   90.00
#
_symmetry.space_group_name_H-M   'P 1'
#
loop_
_entity.id
_entity.type
_entity.pdbx_description
1 polymer ?
#
loop_
_entity_poly.entity_id
_entity_poly.type
_entity_poly.pdbx_seq_one_letter_code
_entity_poly.pdbx_strand_id
1 'polypeptide(L)'
;MFVIKRNGNKEEVLFDKITLRIKKLINLLPSHIDEEKFINATFVGQKVIGYIHNNITTEELDIESAKICVNLCTTHPLYSNLGGRILVSNLQKKTLGSFSDTVFKIQEDTDFYDDKFYNWVIENGKVLDSMIDYDRDYMFDYFGFKTLEKAYLIKNQKTGHIYERPQHLFMRVASFLNMGDIVAIKKTYDLLSDGYYIHATPTLFNSGSKRSQLSSCFLIGTDDSIDDITNTWKSVSAISKWGGGIGLHVSNVRSKGSLIKGTNGPSSGIIPMLQVYNSIARYVNQCFVGSTKIYSEKGLVPIDQLKVGDKVFTRDGTLQDIKKIYNDKYDKEVLDIKIIHNFDIPTSVTPEHPFLVVKNHKDEKNLSTGMEHEWIEAKNITEDDLITIPIPKYEKDNTMYNDSDCYMYGILLGDGYICNSTNDVEIPTGRNDNMIDTNVKNYLHSNMIQFRKITSDNVDIIRWSTSSKFKFNRNQLYDNNNVKQFDSVMMHLPISKVKWILKGLIDTCACTHSELILELTSLHVLESIRYILLRMKILTTCSIQETDSGLLSYLLIIPQTDEIAELLDIEKSEYTPFLLFGDNLYTRIKSIEKRTINELVYDLEMDTNHNYLTEIGLVHNGGKRKGSIAVYLEPHHADIFEFLDLRKNFGDENLRARDLFLALWVSDLFMKQVEKNSDWYLMCPDECPGLSDVWGDEYETLYWKYVSEHKYKKKIEARKLMGAIWESQQETGTPYITYKDNVNRKSNQKNIGTIKSSNLCNEIVEYSDKDEHAVCNLASIALSKMVIPMKRTTYIIYTKENCKYCKWAKEWITTNNHIYKEIKFDQTDYKIIEQIKEQIKISTKSNESIETITFPQIFIETVGSLGATIKHSYIGGFDDMINKCSYLFDYDMLYNVAYVATKNLNRVIDINYYPTKETKKSNMRHRPVGLGIQGLADTLVQMRIPFDSEEAIDLNSKIMETIYFASLTASKDISKEREVDVTNLVKWLEDNNKTIPHYYNSEYNLGDGSINTIYHKLMIHNFEAIRDDTTNLGTYSTYGGSPISKGILQFDMWNHDTSTLMYNWNALRTEIKKYGVRNSLLVALMPTASTSQILGNNECFEFFTSNIYTRNTLAGDFPVINKYMVNDLISIGEWNTEVKDLIIANNGSIQYLENVPQVFKRLYQTQWELKQIWVLKAAKARGPFVDQTQSMNIFMEAPNDQKLNSCLFWGWKNGLKSGMYYLRTKPASHAIKFTVDQSLINKVKESEECEMCSA
;
A
#
# COMPACT_ATOMS: atom_id res chain seq x y z
N MET A 1 -3.46 28.07 -30.55
CA MET A 1 -3.81 27.39 -29.28
C MET A 1 -2.92 27.94 -28.19
N PHE A 2 -3.47 28.16 -26.99
CA PHE A 2 -2.72 28.70 -25.86
C PHE A 2 -2.64 27.70 -24.71
N VAL A 3 -1.51 27.69 -24.00
CA VAL A 3 -1.35 27.03 -22.70
C VAL A 3 -1.42 28.06 -21.58
N ILE A 4 -1.93 27.66 -20.42
CA ILE A 4 -1.91 28.47 -19.20
C ILE A 4 -0.67 28.09 -18.39
N LYS A 5 0.26 29.04 -18.20
CA LYS A 5 1.42 28.88 -17.33
C LYS A 5 1.01 28.80 -15.87
N ARG A 6 1.87 28.23 -15.02
CA ARG A 6 1.65 28.16 -13.56
C ARG A 6 1.45 29.52 -12.88
N ASN A 7 1.92 30.61 -13.49
CA ASN A 7 1.68 31.98 -13.01
C ASN A 7 0.38 32.61 -13.56
N GLY A 8 -0.47 31.83 -14.23
CA GLY A 8 -1.73 32.28 -14.84
C GLY A 8 -1.61 32.90 -16.24
N ASN A 9 -0.39 33.19 -16.71
CA ASN A 9 -0.20 33.82 -18.02
C ASN A 9 -0.49 32.84 -19.17
N LYS A 10 -1.14 33.34 -20.21
CA LYS A 10 -1.33 32.60 -21.46
C LYS A 10 -0.09 32.70 -22.34
N GLU A 11 0.36 31.59 -22.89
CA GLU A 11 1.44 31.53 -23.88
C GLU A 11 1.00 30.68 -25.07
N GLU A 12 1.45 31.03 -26.27
CA GLU A 12 1.19 30.24 -27.46
C GLU A 12 1.91 28.87 -27.38
N VAL A 13 1.23 27.80 -27.80
CA VAL A 13 1.80 26.46 -27.86
C VAL A 13 2.92 26.44 -28.91
N LEU A 14 4.15 26.16 -28.47
CA LEU A 14 5.30 25.98 -29.36
C LEU A 14 5.86 24.57 -29.20
N PHE A 15 5.80 23.79 -30.28
CA PHE A 15 6.30 22.40 -30.32
C PHE A 15 7.76 22.30 -29.90
N ASP A 16 8.60 23.21 -30.41
CA ASP A 16 10.03 23.22 -30.11
C ASP A 16 10.30 23.41 -28.62
N LYS A 17 9.49 24.20 -27.91
CA LYS A 17 9.64 24.39 -26.46
C LYS A 17 9.37 23.10 -25.67
N ILE A 18 8.35 22.34 -26.07
CA ILE A 18 8.02 21.04 -25.43
C ILE A 18 9.16 20.06 -25.66
N THR A 19 9.61 19.94 -26.91
CA THR A 19 10.69 19.01 -27.30
C THR A 19 12.02 19.38 -26.63
N LEU A 20 12.40 20.66 -26.61
CA LEU A 20 13.62 21.14 -25.95
C LEU A 20 13.60 20.86 -24.45
N ARG A 21 12.44 21.02 -23.80
CA ARG A 21 12.28 20.69 -22.38
C ARG A 21 12.49 19.20 -22.13
N ILE A 22 11.90 18.34 -22.96
CA ILE A 22 12.09 16.89 -22.84
C ILE A 22 13.56 16.53 -23.03
N LYS A 23 14.24 17.08 -24.06
CA LYS A 23 15.69 16.90 -24.27
C LYS A 23 16.53 17.31 -23.06
N LYS A 24 16.19 18.44 -22.42
CA LYS A 24 16.87 18.89 -21.20
C LYS A 24 16.74 17.86 -20.06
N LEU A 25 15.58 17.22 -19.92
CA LEU A 25 15.35 16.20 -18.88
C LEU A 25 16.00 14.85 -19.21
N ILE A 26 16.22 14.54 -20.49
CA ILE A 26 17.02 13.38 -20.92
C ILE A 26 18.48 13.58 -20.50
N ASN A 27 19.05 14.75 -20.76
CA ASN A 27 20.47 15.05 -20.49
C ASN A 27 20.74 15.62 -19.08
N LEU A 28 19.79 15.51 -18.16
CA LEU A 28 19.88 16.17 -16.84
C LEU A 28 20.93 15.53 -15.93
N LEU A 29 20.96 14.20 -15.88
CA LEU A 29 21.86 13.45 -15.02
C LEU A 29 23.05 12.90 -15.84
N PRO A 30 24.27 12.90 -15.30
CA PRO A 30 25.39 12.21 -15.92
C PRO A 30 25.05 10.73 -16.10
N SER A 31 25.03 10.25 -17.33
CA SER A 31 24.78 8.84 -17.66
C SER A 31 25.99 8.28 -18.41
N HIS A 32 26.33 7.03 -18.11
CA HIS A 32 27.31 6.28 -18.90
C HIS A 32 26.78 5.87 -20.28
N ILE A 33 25.47 6.04 -20.49
CA ILE A 33 24.75 5.70 -21.72
C ILE A 33 24.21 7.00 -22.32
N ASP A 34 24.42 7.16 -23.62
CA ASP A 34 23.80 8.24 -24.41
C ASP A 34 22.29 7.96 -24.55
N GLU A 35 21.49 8.49 -23.61
CA GLU A 35 20.05 8.25 -23.53
C GLU A 35 19.30 8.75 -24.79
N GLU A 36 19.81 9.75 -25.51
CA GLU A 36 19.20 10.27 -26.74
C GLU A 36 19.19 9.24 -27.87
N LYS A 37 20.05 8.21 -27.82
CA LYS A 37 20.00 7.10 -28.79
C LYS A 37 18.77 6.23 -28.63
N PHE A 38 18.22 6.16 -27.42
CA PHE A 38 17.13 5.25 -27.07
C PHE A 38 15.80 5.97 -26.86
N ILE A 39 15.85 7.25 -26.49
CA ILE A 39 14.67 8.09 -26.28
C ILE A 39 14.52 9.09 -27.41
N ASN A 40 13.45 8.95 -28.19
CA ASN A 40 13.07 9.94 -29.18
C ASN A 40 12.21 11.05 -28.55
N ALA A 41 12.85 12.15 -28.14
CA ALA A 41 12.17 13.32 -27.58
C ALA A 41 11.14 13.95 -28.54
N THR A 42 11.45 13.98 -29.84
CA THR A 42 10.56 14.53 -30.88
C THR A 42 9.28 13.71 -30.97
N PHE A 43 9.38 12.38 -30.91
CA PHE A 43 8.23 11.48 -30.94
C PHE A 43 7.34 11.65 -29.70
N VAL A 44 7.93 11.81 -28.51
CA VAL A 44 7.17 12.14 -27.30
C VAL A 44 6.44 13.48 -27.49
N GLY A 45 7.14 14.51 -27.95
CA GLY A 45 6.53 15.81 -28.24
C GLY A 45 5.36 15.70 -29.23
N GLN A 46 5.48 14.89 -30.29
CA GLN A 46 4.42 14.69 -31.27
C GLN A 46 3.19 14.04 -30.66
N LYS A 47 3.38 13.03 -29.81
CA LYS A 47 2.30 12.38 -29.06
C LYS A 47 1.63 13.35 -28.10
N VAL A 48 2.41 14.20 -27.42
CA VAL A 48 1.89 15.21 -26.50
C VAL A 48 0.98 16.22 -27.20
N ILE A 49 1.32 16.65 -28.43
CA ILE A 49 0.46 17.57 -29.21
C ILE A 49 -0.96 17.03 -29.37
N GLY A 50 -1.11 15.71 -29.57
CA GLY A 50 -2.41 15.07 -29.73
C GLY A 50 -3.36 15.23 -28.54
N TYR A 51 -2.83 15.55 -27.35
CA TYR A 51 -3.59 15.77 -26.12
C TYR A 51 -3.77 17.25 -25.78
N ILE A 52 -3.19 18.18 -26.55
CA ILE A 52 -3.30 19.61 -26.28
C ILE A 52 -4.68 20.11 -26.72
N HIS A 53 -5.45 20.63 -25.77
CA HIS A 53 -6.62 21.46 -26.03
C HIS A 53 -6.35 22.92 -25.65
N ASN A 54 -7.18 23.83 -26.15
CA ASN A 54 -7.02 25.25 -25.83
C ASN A 54 -7.16 25.48 -24.32
N ASN A 55 -6.32 26.35 -23.76
CA ASN A 55 -6.23 26.65 -22.33
C ASN A 55 -5.77 25.49 -21.41
N ILE A 56 -5.19 24.40 -21.94
CA ILE A 56 -4.55 23.37 -21.09
C ILE A 56 -3.46 24.00 -20.21
N THR A 57 -3.38 23.59 -18.95
CA THR A 57 -2.34 24.10 -18.05
C THR A 57 -1.00 23.44 -18.34
N THR A 58 0.09 24.17 -18.12
CA THR A 58 1.46 23.60 -18.20
C THR A 58 1.71 22.46 -17.21
N GLU A 59 0.89 22.34 -16.17
CA GLU A 59 0.92 21.26 -15.19
C GLU A 59 0.29 19.97 -15.75
N GLU A 60 -0.93 20.07 -16.28
CA GLU A 60 -1.61 18.95 -16.93
C GLU A 60 -0.78 18.43 -18.10
N LEU A 61 -0.16 19.34 -18.86
CA LEU A 61 0.74 18.98 -19.95
C LEU A 61 1.93 18.12 -19.48
N ASP A 62 2.54 18.45 -18.34
CA ASP A 62 3.65 17.67 -17.77
C ASP A 62 3.15 16.29 -17.30
N ILE A 63 1.97 16.21 -16.70
CA ILE A 63 1.36 14.95 -16.25
C ILE A 63 1.06 14.03 -17.45
N GLU A 64 0.45 14.55 -18.51
CA GLU A 64 0.16 13.79 -19.72
C GLU A 64 1.44 13.38 -20.46
N SER A 65 2.45 14.24 -20.49
CA SER A 65 3.78 13.90 -21.05
C SER A 65 4.41 12.72 -20.31
N ALA A 66 4.31 12.69 -18.97
CA ALA A 66 4.80 11.58 -18.17
C ALA A 66 4.01 10.27 -18.43
N LYS A 67 2.68 10.34 -18.57
CA LYS A 67 1.83 9.19 -18.93
C LYS A 67 2.20 8.60 -20.29
N ILE A 68 2.45 9.45 -21.29
CA ILE A 68 2.93 9.03 -22.61
C ILE A 68 4.26 8.31 -22.48
N CYS A 69 5.21 8.87 -21.71
CA CYS A 69 6.51 8.24 -21.50
C CYS A 69 6.38 6.85 -20.86
N VAL A 70 5.60 6.69 -19.78
CA VAL A 70 5.47 5.35 -19.16
C VAL A 70 4.79 4.33 -20.08
N ASN A 71 3.86 4.72 -20.96
CA ASN A 71 3.32 3.82 -21.98
C ASN A 71 4.37 3.38 -23.01
N LEU A 72 5.33 4.26 -23.30
CA LEU A 72 6.49 3.97 -24.14
C LEU A 72 7.59 3.18 -23.41
N CYS A 73 7.43 2.82 -22.13
CA CYS A 73 8.42 1.97 -21.45
C CYS A 73 8.62 0.62 -22.16
N THR A 74 7.60 0.13 -22.86
CA THR A 74 7.65 -1.09 -23.66
C THR A 74 8.59 -1.00 -24.87
N THR A 75 8.96 0.21 -25.33
CA THR A 75 9.98 0.35 -26.37
C THR A 75 11.38 0.38 -25.76
N HIS A 76 11.56 1.12 -24.67
CA HIS A 76 12.81 1.16 -23.90
C HIS A 76 12.55 1.51 -22.43
N PRO A 77 13.17 0.83 -21.44
CA PRO A 77 12.91 1.07 -20.02
C PRO A 77 13.17 2.52 -19.56
N LEU A 78 14.14 3.21 -20.18
CA LEU A 78 14.48 4.60 -19.89
C LEU A 78 13.31 5.59 -20.05
N TYR A 79 12.28 5.27 -20.84
CA TYR A 79 11.09 6.10 -20.91
C TYR A 79 10.33 6.17 -19.57
N SER A 80 10.38 5.12 -18.73
CA SER A 80 9.82 5.18 -17.37
C SER A 80 10.58 6.18 -16.50
N ASN A 81 11.92 6.21 -16.60
CA ASN A 81 12.77 7.17 -15.91
C ASN A 81 12.47 8.60 -16.35
N LEU A 82 12.36 8.83 -17.68
CA LEU A 82 11.98 10.14 -18.21
C LEU A 82 10.60 10.58 -17.69
N GLY A 83 9.63 9.68 -17.63
CA GLY A 83 8.32 9.94 -17.03
C GLY A 83 8.43 10.39 -15.57
N GLY A 84 9.26 9.71 -14.77
CA GLY A 84 9.60 10.12 -13.41
C GLY A 84 10.22 11.51 -13.34
N ARG A 85 11.25 11.79 -14.16
CA ARG A 85 11.92 13.10 -14.22
C ARG A 85 10.97 14.26 -14.57
N ILE A 86 10.02 14.02 -15.48
CA ILE A 86 9.00 15.02 -15.84
C ILE A 86 8.11 15.33 -14.63
N LEU A 87 7.64 14.30 -13.91
CA LEU A 87 6.80 14.48 -12.71
C LEU A 87 7.55 15.15 -11.57
N VAL A 88 8.81 14.78 -11.34
CA VAL A 88 9.69 15.42 -10.34
C VAL A 88 9.89 16.89 -10.68
N SER A 89 10.22 17.21 -11.93
CA SER A 89 10.34 18.60 -12.38
C SER A 89 9.03 19.37 -12.16
N ASN A 90 7.89 18.73 -12.39
CA ASN A 90 6.58 19.32 -12.11
C ASN A 90 6.38 19.60 -10.61
N LEU A 91 6.73 18.65 -9.73
CA LEU A 91 6.63 18.81 -8.27
C LEU A 91 7.55 19.90 -7.74
N GLN A 92 8.81 19.93 -8.16
CA GLN A 92 9.78 20.94 -7.72
C GLN A 92 9.35 22.38 -8.07
N LYS A 93 8.54 22.55 -9.13
CA LYS A 93 7.98 23.84 -9.53
C LYS A 93 6.76 24.27 -8.70
N LYS A 94 6.22 23.39 -7.86
CA LYS A 94 5.07 23.64 -6.98
C LYS A 94 5.43 23.67 -5.48
N THR A 95 6.64 23.25 -5.13
CA THR A 95 7.10 23.07 -3.76
C THR A 95 8.25 24.02 -3.45
N LEU A 96 8.40 24.37 -2.17
CA LEU A 96 9.50 25.22 -1.72
C LEU A 96 10.86 24.54 -1.92
N GLY A 97 11.91 25.36 -2.11
CA GLY A 97 13.27 24.89 -2.40
C GLY A 97 14.12 24.61 -1.16
N SER A 98 13.70 25.05 0.02
CA SER A 98 14.36 24.80 1.32
C SER A 98 13.57 23.75 2.10
N PHE A 99 14.27 22.86 2.79
CA PHE A 99 13.67 21.91 3.71
C PHE A 99 13.13 22.61 4.96
N SER A 100 13.89 23.52 5.57
CA SER A 100 13.41 24.24 6.75
C SER A 100 12.20 25.12 6.46
N ASP A 101 12.14 25.77 5.29
CA ASP A 101 10.97 26.56 4.88
C ASP A 101 9.74 25.67 4.64
N THR A 102 9.93 24.47 4.07
CA THR A 102 8.87 23.47 3.92
C THR A 102 8.36 23.00 5.29
N VAL A 103 9.25 22.72 6.24
CA VAL A 103 8.89 22.32 7.60
C VAL A 103 8.12 23.43 8.32
N PHE A 104 8.59 24.69 8.20
CA PHE A 104 7.86 25.87 8.67
C PHE A 104 6.45 25.92 8.10
N LYS A 105 6.32 25.80 6.78
CA LYS A 105 5.02 25.93 6.12
C LYS A 105 4.05 24.82 6.50
N ILE A 106 4.53 23.59 6.58
CA ILE A 106 3.72 22.45 7.04
C ILE A 106 3.26 22.67 8.48
N GLN A 107 4.16 23.14 9.37
CA GLN A 107 3.79 23.38 10.76
C GLN A 107 2.74 24.49 10.87
N GLU A 108 2.93 25.60 10.15
CA GLU A 108 1.99 26.72 10.10
C GLU A 108 0.61 26.28 9.58
N ASP A 109 0.56 25.47 8.52
CA ASP A 109 -0.70 25.12 7.87
C ASP A 109 -1.43 23.93 8.53
N THR A 110 -0.70 23.04 9.23
CA THR A 110 -1.24 21.72 9.63
C THR A 110 -0.92 21.27 11.06
N ASP A 111 -0.02 21.95 11.77
CA ASP A 111 0.40 21.59 13.13
C ASP A 111 0.86 20.11 13.26
N PHE A 112 1.54 19.61 12.23
CA PHE A 112 1.90 18.19 12.08
C PHE A 112 3.08 17.75 12.95
N TYR A 113 4.11 18.58 13.07
CA TYR A 113 5.36 18.23 13.72
C TYR A 113 5.28 18.34 15.25
N ASP A 114 6.06 17.51 15.93
CA ASP A 114 6.38 17.70 17.34
C ASP A 114 7.17 19.00 17.54
N ASP A 115 6.80 19.79 18.54
CA ASP A 115 7.36 21.14 18.76
C ASP A 115 8.87 21.12 18.97
N LYS A 116 9.41 20.09 19.64
CA LYS A 116 10.85 19.96 19.87
C LYS A 116 11.57 19.69 18.57
N PHE A 117 11.06 18.79 17.75
CA PHE A 117 11.63 18.51 16.44
C PHE A 117 11.54 19.72 15.51
N TYR A 118 10.38 20.36 15.45
CA TYR A 118 10.14 21.56 14.66
C TYR A 118 11.14 22.68 15.01
N ASN A 119 11.23 23.07 16.28
CA ASN A 119 12.12 24.14 16.72
C ASN A 119 13.58 23.82 16.40
N TRP A 120 14.01 22.57 16.62
CA TRP A 120 15.36 22.13 16.31
C TRP A 120 15.69 22.22 14.81
N VAL A 121 14.75 21.85 13.92
CA VAL A 121 14.94 21.97 12.47
C VAL A 121 15.06 23.44 12.07
N ILE A 122 14.23 24.33 12.60
CA ILE A 122 14.31 25.77 12.29
C ILE A 122 15.64 26.38 12.75
N GLU A 123 16.09 26.05 13.97
CA GLU A 123 17.39 26.50 14.49
C GLU A 123 18.58 26.04 13.65
N ASN A 124 18.49 24.83 13.08
CA ASN A 124 19.57 24.20 12.31
C ASN A 124 19.34 24.24 10.78
N GLY A 125 18.32 24.98 10.32
CA GLY A 125 17.82 24.91 8.94
C GLY A 125 18.88 25.15 7.88
N LYS A 126 19.75 26.15 8.07
CA LYS A 126 20.85 26.46 7.13
C LYS A 126 21.81 25.28 6.92
N VAL A 127 22.14 24.57 7.99
CA VAL A 127 23.05 23.42 7.94
C VAL A 127 22.36 22.26 7.24
N LEU A 128 21.11 21.96 7.60
CA LEU A 128 20.34 20.88 7.01
C LEU A 128 20.06 21.11 5.51
N ASP A 129 19.67 22.31 5.12
CA ASP A 129 19.44 22.68 3.72
C ASP A 129 20.70 22.51 2.86
N SER A 130 21.87 22.86 3.40
CA SER A 130 23.15 22.72 2.68
C SER A 130 23.57 21.27 2.41
N MET A 131 22.98 20.31 3.12
CA MET A 131 23.27 18.88 2.94
C MET A 131 22.48 18.24 1.80
N ILE A 132 21.36 18.86 1.40
CA ILE A 132 20.41 18.27 0.48
C ILE A 132 20.89 18.38 -0.96
N ASP A 133 20.88 17.25 -1.66
CA ASP A 133 21.07 17.19 -3.10
C ASP A 133 19.73 16.92 -3.80
N TYR A 134 19.13 17.98 -4.35
CA TYR A 134 17.84 17.89 -5.05
C TYR A 134 17.91 17.19 -6.41
N ASP A 135 19.10 16.97 -6.97
CA ASP A 135 19.22 16.23 -8.23
C ASP A 135 18.91 14.74 -8.02
N ARG A 136 19.02 14.24 -6.78
CA ARG A 136 18.61 12.88 -6.40
C ARG A 136 17.11 12.62 -6.55
N ASP A 137 16.25 13.66 -6.57
CA ASP A 137 14.82 13.46 -6.85
C ASP A 137 14.60 12.87 -8.26
N TYR A 138 15.50 13.16 -9.21
CA TYR A 138 15.39 12.69 -10.59
C TYR A 138 15.81 11.22 -10.79
N MET A 139 16.24 10.54 -9.72
CA MET A 139 16.58 9.11 -9.75
C MET A 139 15.35 8.20 -9.72
N PHE A 140 14.18 8.71 -9.31
CA PHE A 140 12.95 7.93 -9.26
C PHE A 140 12.36 7.72 -10.66
N ASP A 141 11.97 6.47 -10.95
CA ASP A 141 11.16 6.18 -12.11
C ASP A 141 9.70 6.62 -11.90
N TYR A 142 8.86 6.48 -12.93
CA TYR A 142 7.46 6.89 -12.85
C TYR A 142 6.72 6.24 -11.68
N PHE A 143 6.87 4.92 -11.50
CA PHE A 143 6.11 4.17 -10.50
C PHE A 143 6.60 4.40 -9.07
N GLY A 144 7.92 4.54 -8.87
CA GLY A 144 8.51 4.87 -7.59
C GLY A 144 8.08 6.26 -7.14
N PHE A 145 8.16 7.26 -8.03
CA PHE A 145 7.71 8.62 -7.74
C PHE A 145 6.20 8.68 -7.46
N LYS A 146 5.36 8.00 -8.26
CA LYS A 146 3.90 7.98 -8.01
C LYS A 146 3.53 7.33 -6.69
N THR A 147 4.29 6.33 -6.23
CA THR A 147 4.09 5.77 -4.88
C THR A 147 4.40 6.79 -3.80
N LEU A 148 5.51 7.52 -3.92
CA LEU A 148 5.86 8.60 -2.98
C LEU A 148 4.79 9.69 -2.96
N GLU A 149 4.43 10.20 -4.13
CA GLU A 149 3.42 11.27 -4.32
C GLU A 149 2.07 10.91 -3.70
N LYS A 150 1.63 9.67 -3.89
CA LYS A 150 0.32 9.22 -3.41
C LYS A 150 0.22 9.14 -1.89
N ALA A 151 1.25 8.58 -1.25
CA ALA A 151 1.15 8.08 0.12
C ALA A 151 2.18 8.63 1.11
N TYR A 152 3.39 9.01 0.67
CA TYR A 152 4.53 9.27 1.57
C TYR A 152 4.83 10.75 1.75
N LEU A 153 4.65 11.57 0.71
CA LEU A 153 4.91 13.01 0.79
C LEU A 153 3.81 13.70 1.59
N ILE A 154 4.19 14.57 2.52
CA ILE A 154 3.21 15.33 3.31
C ILE A 154 2.40 16.25 2.39
N LYS A 155 1.08 16.13 2.49
CA LYS A 155 0.11 16.88 1.69
C LYS A 155 -0.96 17.52 2.57
N ASN A 156 -1.43 18.68 2.15
CA ASN A 156 -2.61 19.30 2.72
C ASN A 156 -3.82 18.43 2.39
N GLN A 157 -4.46 17.87 3.42
CA GLN A 157 -5.63 17.00 3.22
C GLN A 157 -6.86 17.76 2.68
N LYS A 158 -6.89 19.10 2.82
CA LYS A 158 -7.99 19.95 2.35
C LYS A 158 -7.85 20.33 0.88
N THR A 159 -6.63 20.63 0.41
CA THR A 159 -6.39 21.14 -0.96
C THR A 159 -5.70 20.13 -1.88
N GLY A 160 -5.23 19.00 -1.34
CA GLY A 160 -4.42 18.03 -2.08
C GLY A 160 -3.01 18.53 -2.41
N HIS A 161 -2.66 19.77 -2.02
CA HIS A 161 -1.35 20.35 -2.28
C HIS A 161 -0.25 19.57 -1.55
N ILE A 162 0.78 19.17 -2.27
CA ILE A 162 1.94 18.45 -1.74
C ILE A 162 2.97 19.48 -1.29
N TYR A 163 3.40 19.39 -0.03
CA TYR A 163 4.42 20.28 0.54
C TYR A 163 5.82 19.72 0.35
N GLU A 164 6.01 18.43 0.65
CA GLU A 164 7.33 17.79 0.66
C GLU A 164 7.80 17.32 -0.72
N ARG A 165 9.10 17.47 -0.97
CA ARG A 165 9.84 16.73 -2.00
C ARG A 165 10.37 15.40 -1.46
N PRO A 166 10.75 14.42 -2.30
CA PRO A 166 11.39 13.19 -1.85
C PRO A 166 12.64 13.44 -0.99
N GLN A 167 13.49 14.42 -1.35
CA GLN A 167 14.62 14.79 -0.49
C GLN A 167 14.22 15.32 0.88
N HIS A 168 13.12 16.07 0.98
CA HIS A 168 12.60 16.58 2.26
C HIS A 168 12.15 15.43 3.16
N LEU A 169 11.46 14.44 2.60
CA LEU A 169 11.08 13.21 3.29
C LEU A 169 12.32 12.51 3.88
N PHE A 170 13.38 12.30 3.09
CA PHE A 170 14.59 11.63 3.59
C PHE A 170 15.36 12.46 4.61
N MET A 171 15.44 13.78 4.41
CA MET A 171 16.09 14.66 5.38
C MET A 171 15.31 14.72 6.70
N ARG A 172 13.97 14.75 6.65
CA ARG A 172 13.10 14.66 7.83
C ARG A 172 13.36 13.38 8.61
N VAL A 173 13.34 12.23 7.92
CA VAL A 173 13.59 10.92 8.56
C VAL A 173 15.01 10.90 9.16
N ALA A 174 16.03 11.27 8.40
CA ALA A 174 17.42 11.28 8.87
C ALA A 174 17.61 12.19 10.09
N SER A 175 17.06 13.40 10.04
CA SER A 175 17.12 14.41 11.11
C SER A 175 16.39 13.96 12.37
N PHE A 176 15.19 13.37 12.22
CA PHE A 176 14.41 12.92 13.37
C PHE A 176 15.10 11.74 14.09
N LEU A 177 15.64 10.78 13.33
CA LEU A 177 16.33 9.61 13.90
C LEU A 177 17.63 10.01 14.61
N ASN A 178 18.38 10.96 14.06
CA ASN A 178 19.72 11.31 14.52
C ASN A 178 19.82 12.74 15.05
N MET A 179 18.73 13.28 15.60
CA MET A 179 18.63 14.66 16.07
C MET A 179 19.80 15.02 17.01
N GLY A 180 20.50 16.11 16.69
CA GLY A 180 21.70 16.56 17.40
C GLY A 180 23.03 15.96 16.95
N ASP A 181 23.04 14.98 16.04
CA ASP A 181 24.26 14.37 15.48
C ASP A 181 24.34 14.62 13.96
N ILE A 182 24.87 15.78 13.61
CA ILE A 182 25.00 16.29 12.22
C ILE A 182 25.72 15.29 11.30
N VAL A 183 26.73 14.57 11.81
CA VAL A 183 27.50 13.60 11.02
C VAL A 183 26.65 12.36 10.73
N ALA A 184 25.94 11.84 11.73
CA ALA A 184 25.03 10.71 11.54
C ALA A 184 23.82 11.08 10.66
N ILE A 185 23.32 12.32 10.76
CA ILE A 185 22.25 12.84 9.89
C ILE A 185 22.71 12.83 8.44
N LYS A 186 23.87 13.43 8.12
CA LYS A 186 24.39 13.48 6.74
C LYS A 186 24.58 12.07 6.18
N LYS A 187 25.22 11.17 6.96
CA LYS A 187 25.46 9.80 6.53
C LYS A 187 24.16 9.04 6.28
N THR A 188 23.17 9.20 7.16
CA THR A 188 21.85 8.58 7.00
C THR A 188 21.11 9.13 5.79
N TYR A 189 21.09 10.46 5.63
CA TYR A 189 20.47 11.12 4.50
C TYR A 189 21.08 10.65 3.17
N ASP A 190 22.41 10.59 3.07
CA ASP A 190 23.10 10.13 1.85
C ASP A 190 22.70 8.70 1.48
N LEU A 191 22.75 7.79 2.45
CA LEU A 191 22.40 6.39 2.20
C LEU A 191 20.92 6.20 1.83
N LEU A 192 20.01 6.96 2.43
CA LEU A 192 18.58 6.94 2.09
C LEU A 192 18.32 7.56 0.70
N SER A 193 18.88 8.73 0.43
CA SER A 193 18.63 9.49 -0.80
C SER A 193 19.32 8.92 -2.03
N ASP A 194 20.49 8.30 -1.90
CA ASP A 194 21.13 7.51 -2.97
C ASP A 194 20.45 6.15 -3.20
N GLY A 195 19.51 5.78 -2.31
CA GLY A 195 18.70 4.58 -2.41
C GLY A 195 19.40 3.28 -2.01
N TYR A 196 20.44 3.34 -1.16
CA TYR A 196 21.13 2.14 -0.67
C TYR A 196 20.29 1.32 0.31
N TYR A 197 19.46 1.99 1.10
CA TYR A 197 18.48 1.33 1.95
C TYR A 197 17.29 2.26 2.19
N ILE A 198 16.21 1.73 2.74
CA ILE A 198 15.02 2.50 3.07
C ILE A 198 14.34 1.93 4.32
N HIS A 199 13.83 2.81 5.19
CA HIS A 199 13.04 2.40 6.34
C HIS A 199 11.64 1.91 5.94
N ALA A 200 11.00 1.13 6.82
CA ALA A 200 9.63 0.69 6.60
C ALA A 200 8.62 1.86 6.58
N THR A 201 7.47 1.60 5.97
CA THR A 201 6.42 2.59 5.73
C THR A 201 6.04 3.44 6.95
N PRO A 202 5.81 2.89 8.16
CA PRO A 202 5.43 3.72 9.32
C PRO A 202 6.52 4.71 9.72
N THR A 203 7.80 4.34 9.60
CA THR A 203 8.90 5.27 9.87
C THR A 203 8.87 6.43 8.87
N LEU A 204 8.73 6.14 7.57
CA LEU A 204 8.69 7.18 6.53
C LEU A 204 7.48 8.13 6.70
N PHE A 205 6.31 7.59 7.08
CA PHE A 205 5.10 8.38 7.29
C PHE A 205 5.17 9.27 8.52
N ASN A 206 5.66 8.73 9.64
CA ASN A 206 5.38 9.33 10.95
C ASN A 206 6.60 10.00 11.59
N SER A 207 7.83 9.84 11.07
CA SER A 207 9.01 10.53 11.62
C SER A 207 8.82 12.04 11.67
N GLY A 208 9.01 12.63 12.85
CA GLY A 208 8.85 14.06 13.13
C GLY A 208 7.46 14.46 13.60
N SER A 209 6.45 13.61 13.43
CA SER A 209 5.07 13.93 13.83
C SER A 209 4.87 13.93 15.34
N LYS A 210 3.84 14.64 15.83
CA LYS A 210 3.44 14.67 17.25
C LYS A 210 3.24 13.29 17.89
N ARG A 211 2.86 12.29 17.09
CA ARG A 211 2.72 10.88 17.52
C ARG A 211 3.47 9.97 16.55
N SER A 212 4.80 10.03 16.63
CA SER A 212 5.73 9.28 15.80
C SER A 212 5.69 7.77 16.06
N GLN A 213 4.65 7.08 15.59
CA GLN A 213 4.58 5.61 15.59
C GLN A 213 5.36 5.07 14.36
N LEU A 214 6.52 4.48 14.60
CA LEU A 214 7.51 4.12 13.58
C LEU A 214 7.60 2.62 13.32
N SER A 215 7.10 1.79 14.24
CA SER A 215 7.17 0.32 14.20
C SER A 215 6.05 -0.30 13.35
N SER A 216 6.30 -1.42 12.67
CA SER A 216 5.35 -1.97 11.67
C SER A 216 4.52 -3.15 12.14
N CYS A 217 5.09 -4.00 13.00
CA CYS A 217 4.51 -5.29 13.34
C CYS A 217 4.53 -5.52 14.85
N PHE A 218 3.51 -6.23 15.32
CA PHE A 218 3.30 -6.53 16.73
C PHE A 218 2.94 -8.00 16.91
N LEU A 219 3.46 -8.64 17.96
CA LEU A 219 3.08 -10.00 18.35
C LEU A 219 2.39 -9.94 19.71
N ILE A 220 1.23 -10.59 19.80
CA ILE A 220 0.37 -10.56 20.97
C ILE A 220 -0.18 -11.96 21.26
N GLY A 221 -0.47 -12.22 22.53
CA GLY A 221 -1.16 -13.40 23.00
C GLY A 221 -2.35 -13.06 23.88
N THR A 222 -3.17 -14.07 24.13
CA THR A 222 -4.28 -13.97 25.06
C THR A 222 -4.29 -15.19 25.95
N ASP A 223 -4.48 -15.03 27.26
CA ASP A 223 -4.69 -16.16 28.17
C ASP A 223 -6.16 -16.60 28.17
N ASP A 224 -6.43 -17.80 28.70
CA ASP A 224 -7.76 -18.43 28.68
C ASP A 224 -8.71 -17.86 29.75
N SER A 225 -8.96 -16.55 29.68
CA SER A 225 -9.89 -15.81 30.53
C SER A 225 -10.61 -14.72 29.74
N ILE A 226 -11.87 -14.41 30.10
CA ILE A 226 -12.62 -13.34 29.43
C ILE A 226 -11.96 -11.97 29.65
N ASP A 227 -11.37 -11.75 30.83
CA ASP A 227 -10.67 -10.51 31.15
C ASP A 227 -9.45 -10.30 30.24
N ASP A 228 -8.61 -11.34 30.08
CA ASP A 228 -7.42 -11.26 29.22
C ASP A 228 -7.79 -11.21 27.74
N ILE A 229 -8.81 -11.95 27.30
CA ILE A 229 -9.36 -11.86 25.93
C ILE A 229 -9.82 -10.42 25.64
N THR A 230 -10.54 -9.80 26.57
CA THR A 230 -11.02 -8.42 26.41
C THR A 230 -9.89 -7.40 26.45
N ASN A 231 -8.88 -7.59 27.30
CA ASN A 231 -7.67 -6.76 27.32
C ASN A 231 -6.88 -6.88 26.01
N THR A 232 -6.85 -8.08 25.44
CA THR A 232 -6.23 -8.34 24.14
C THR A 232 -7.00 -7.63 23.02
N TRP A 233 -8.34 -7.65 23.02
CA TRP A 233 -9.16 -6.87 22.08
C TRP A 233 -8.85 -5.38 22.13
N LYS A 234 -8.71 -4.81 23.33
CA LYS A 234 -8.32 -3.41 23.52
C LYS A 234 -6.96 -3.11 22.92
N SER A 235 -5.97 -3.96 23.17
CA SER A 235 -4.61 -3.80 22.65
C SER A 235 -4.56 -3.93 21.13
N VAL A 236 -5.23 -4.94 20.56
CA VAL A 236 -5.36 -5.12 19.12
C VAL A 236 -6.03 -3.91 18.47
N SER A 237 -7.10 -3.38 19.06
CA SER A 237 -7.78 -2.18 18.56
C SER A 237 -6.86 -0.95 18.57
N ALA A 238 -6.12 -0.75 19.66
CA ALA A 238 -5.18 0.36 19.79
C ALA A 238 -4.03 0.29 18.78
N ILE A 239 -3.50 -0.90 18.52
CA ILE A 239 -2.44 -1.12 17.51
C ILE A 239 -2.98 -0.94 16.10
N SER A 240 -4.14 -1.55 15.80
CA SER A 240 -4.77 -1.50 14.48
C SER A 240 -5.19 -0.09 14.08
N LYS A 241 -5.58 0.77 15.04
CA LYS A 241 -5.89 2.19 14.82
C LYS A 241 -4.76 2.95 14.11
N TRP A 242 -3.51 2.56 14.34
CA TRP A 242 -2.33 3.19 13.74
C TRP A 242 -1.76 2.39 12.57
N GLY A 243 -2.51 1.43 12.03
CA GLY A 243 -2.10 0.63 10.88
C GLY A 243 -1.04 -0.44 11.18
N GLY A 244 -0.84 -0.80 12.44
CA GLY A 244 0.08 -1.86 12.85
C GLY A 244 -0.44 -3.25 12.45
N GLY A 245 0.42 -4.06 11.84
CA GLY A 245 0.10 -5.47 11.53
C GLY A 245 0.31 -6.36 12.75
N ILE A 246 -0.60 -7.31 13.00
CA ILE A 246 -0.63 -8.08 14.25
C ILE A 246 -0.49 -9.58 13.98
N GLY A 247 0.39 -10.25 14.72
CA GLY A 247 0.39 -11.70 14.90
C GLY A 247 -0.21 -12.06 16.26
N LEU A 248 -1.35 -12.75 16.27
CA LEU A 248 -2.11 -13.12 17.47
C LEU A 248 -2.00 -14.62 17.72
N HIS A 249 -1.44 -15.06 18.83
CA HIS A 249 -1.49 -16.48 19.22
C HIS A 249 -2.68 -16.77 20.12
N VAL A 250 -3.35 -17.91 19.88
CA VAL A 250 -4.57 -18.31 20.63
C VAL A 250 -4.57 -19.78 21.07
N SER A 251 -3.45 -20.49 20.94
CA SER A 251 -3.34 -21.93 21.23
C SER A 251 -3.59 -22.33 22.69
N ASN A 252 -3.54 -21.36 23.60
CA ASN A 252 -3.80 -21.49 25.03
C ASN A 252 -5.29 -21.32 25.40
N VAL A 253 -6.15 -20.85 24.49
CA VAL A 253 -7.60 -20.67 24.74
C VAL A 253 -8.33 -22.00 24.63
N ARG A 254 -9.25 -22.29 25.57
CA ARG A 254 -9.96 -23.58 25.61
C ARG A 254 -10.80 -23.86 24.36
N SER A 255 -10.83 -25.11 23.95
CA SER A 255 -11.62 -25.57 22.80
C SER A 255 -13.11 -25.65 23.08
N LYS A 256 -13.91 -25.86 22.02
CA LYS A 256 -15.34 -26.10 22.12
C LYS A 256 -15.67 -27.31 23.01
N GLY A 257 -16.72 -27.18 23.83
CA GLY A 257 -17.22 -28.24 24.72
C GLY A 257 -16.49 -28.38 26.05
N SER A 258 -15.41 -27.61 26.30
CA SER A 258 -14.67 -27.65 27.58
C SER A 258 -15.43 -26.92 28.69
N LEU A 259 -15.31 -27.41 29.93
CA LEU A 259 -16.09 -26.91 31.07
C LEU A 259 -15.64 -25.50 31.50
N ILE A 260 -16.60 -24.59 31.69
CA ILE A 260 -16.36 -23.28 32.32
C ILE A 260 -16.81 -23.39 33.78
N LYS A 261 -15.85 -23.52 34.71
CA LYS A 261 -16.13 -23.76 36.14
C LYS A 261 -17.06 -22.73 36.79
N GLY A 262 -16.97 -21.46 36.39
CA GLY A 262 -17.77 -20.38 36.98
C GLY A 262 -19.24 -20.36 36.54
N THR A 263 -19.52 -20.71 35.29
CA THR A 263 -20.90 -20.72 34.72
C THR A 263 -21.50 -22.12 34.66
N ASN A 264 -20.71 -23.16 34.95
CA ASN A 264 -21.05 -24.56 34.83
C ASN A 264 -21.58 -24.96 33.44
N GLY A 265 -21.18 -24.21 32.40
CA GLY A 265 -21.57 -24.43 31.00
C GLY A 265 -20.38 -24.83 30.12
N PRO A 266 -20.63 -25.37 28.92
CA PRO A 266 -19.59 -25.68 27.95
C PRO A 266 -19.09 -24.41 27.23
N SER A 267 -17.80 -24.38 26.90
CA SER A 267 -17.19 -23.36 26.04
C SER A 267 -17.66 -23.49 24.59
N SER A 268 -17.82 -22.35 23.91
CA SER A 268 -18.10 -22.28 22.47
C SER A 268 -16.85 -22.45 21.60
N GLY A 269 -15.65 -22.49 22.20
CA GLY A 269 -14.36 -22.63 21.51
C GLY A 269 -13.82 -21.32 20.95
N ILE A 270 -12.77 -21.41 20.14
CA ILE A 270 -12.05 -20.22 19.64
C ILE A 270 -12.78 -19.51 18.49
N ILE A 271 -13.67 -20.20 17.76
CA ILE A 271 -14.28 -19.66 16.54
C ILE A 271 -15.10 -18.38 16.80
N PRO A 272 -16.05 -18.33 17.77
CA PRO A 272 -16.77 -17.10 18.07
C PRO A 272 -15.85 -15.97 18.57
N MET A 273 -14.81 -16.30 19.32
CA MET A 273 -13.79 -15.32 19.75
C MET A 273 -13.08 -14.70 18.54
N LEU A 274 -12.69 -15.52 17.56
CA LEU A 274 -12.04 -15.04 16.34
C LEU A 274 -12.97 -14.21 15.46
N GLN A 275 -14.28 -14.43 15.51
CA GLN A 275 -15.23 -13.53 14.86
C GLN A 275 -15.23 -12.13 15.48
N VAL A 276 -15.03 -12.01 16.80
CA VAL A 276 -14.85 -10.69 17.43
C VAL A 276 -13.58 -10.03 16.93
N TYR A 277 -12.46 -10.75 16.82
CA TYR A 277 -11.23 -10.20 16.22
C TYR A 277 -11.41 -9.80 14.75
N ASN A 278 -12.15 -10.59 13.96
CA ASN A 278 -12.51 -10.25 12.59
C ASN A 278 -13.34 -8.98 12.55
N SER A 279 -14.33 -8.88 13.44
CA SER A 279 -15.14 -7.69 13.61
C SER A 279 -14.32 -6.52 14.11
N ILE A 280 -13.27 -6.66 14.93
CA ILE A 280 -12.38 -5.55 15.32
C ILE A 280 -11.56 -5.09 14.11
N ALA A 281 -11.00 -6.02 13.33
CA ALA A 281 -10.27 -5.69 12.11
C ALA A 281 -11.16 -4.94 11.09
N ARG A 282 -12.48 -5.18 11.11
CA ARG A 282 -13.50 -4.46 10.33
C ARG A 282 -14.03 -3.19 11.03
N TYR A 283 -14.28 -3.20 12.33
CA TYR A 283 -14.96 -2.16 13.11
C TYR A 283 -14.06 -0.99 13.45
N VAL A 284 -12.74 -1.19 13.47
CA VAL A 284 -11.82 -0.05 13.44
C VAL A 284 -11.98 0.78 12.14
N ASN A 285 -12.91 0.40 11.25
CA ASN A 285 -13.45 1.24 10.18
C ASN A 285 -14.78 1.92 10.60
N GLN A 286 -14.89 3.22 10.32
CA GLN A 286 -16.01 4.09 10.70
C GLN A 286 -17.10 4.09 9.60
N CYS A 287 -18.40 3.88 9.91
CA CYS A 287 -19.47 3.63 8.91
C CYS A 287 -20.85 4.32 9.19
N PHE A 288 -21.79 4.28 8.23
CA PHE A 288 -23.18 4.81 8.26
C PHE A 288 -24.25 3.72 8.01
N VAL A 289 -25.51 3.90 8.44
CA VAL A 289 -26.60 2.98 8.06
C VAL A 289 -26.95 3.09 6.56
N GLY A 290 -27.34 1.97 5.92
CA GLY A 290 -27.64 1.88 4.48
C GLY A 290 -28.62 2.91 3.92
N SER A 291 -29.59 3.37 4.72
CA SER A 291 -30.55 4.40 4.33
C SER A 291 -29.96 5.82 4.26
N THR A 292 -28.74 6.03 4.74
CA THR A 292 -28.08 7.35 4.77
C THR A 292 -27.89 7.85 3.36
N LYS A 293 -28.40 9.04 3.04
CA LYS A 293 -28.35 9.56 1.68
C LYS A 293 -27.08 10.39 1.42
N ILE A 294 -26.50 10.18 0.24
CA ILE A 294 -25.25 10.78 -0.21
C ILE A 294 -25.51 11.63 -1.44
N TYR A 295 -24.95 12.84 -1.49
CA TYR A 295 -25.01 13.68 -2.69
C TYR A 295 -24.09 13.12 -3.77
N SER A 296 -24.68 12.73 -4.91
CA SER A 296 -24.00 12.10 -6.04
C SER A 296 -24.30 12.78 -7.38
N GLU A 297 -23.61 12.36 -8.45
CA GLU A 297 -23.96 12.80 -9.82
C GLU A 297 -25.40 12.40 -10.20
N LYS A 298 -25.96 11.36 -9.59
CA LYS A 298 -27.35 10.93 -9.83
C LYS A 298 -28.37 11.63 -8.94
N GLY A 299 -27.93 12.58 -8.11
CA GLY A 299 -28.74 13.23 -7.08
C GLY A 299 -28.49 12.62 -5.70
N LEU A 300 -29.46 12.76 -4.80
CA LEU A 300 -29.37 12.25 -3.45
C LEU A 300 -29.71 10.74 -3.43
N VAL A 301 -28.73 9.89 -3.17
CA VAL A 301 -28.85 8.43 -3.30
C VAL A 301 -28.50 7.74 -1.98
N PRO A 302 -29.29 6.76 -1.51
CA PRO A 302 -28.93 5.94 -0.35
C PRO A 302 -27.57 5.25 -0.52
N ILE A 303 -26.75 5.23 0.53
CA ILE A 303 -25.37 4.72 0.47
C ILE A 303 -25.30 3.23 0.07
N ASP A 304 -26.33 2.44 0.39
CA ASP A 304 -26.44 1.03 0.02
C ASP A 304 -26.77 0.78 -1.47
N GLN A 305 -27.25 1.81 -2.19
CA GLN A 305 -27.56 1.75 -3.61
C GLN A 305 -26.42 2.24 -4.50
N LEU A 306 -25.40 2.87 -3.92
CA LEU A 306 -24.21 3.31 -4.64
C LEU A 306 -23.38 2.12 -5.12
N LYS A 307 -22.68 2.31 -6.24
CA LYS A 307 -21.79 1.29 -6.82
C LYS A 307 -20.39 1.85 -7.03
N VAL A 308 -19.39 0.97 -7.04
CA VAL A 308 -18.03 1.31 -7.45
C VAL A 308 -18.08 1.92 -8.86
N GLY A 309 -17.48 3.10 -9.03
CA GLY A 309 -17.54 3.91 -10.24
C GLY A 309 -18.62 4.99 -10.26
N ASP A 310 -19.57 5.00 -9.30
CA ASP A 310 -20.46 6.15 -9.13
C ASP A 310 -19.70 7.36 -8.56
N LYS A 311 -20.16 8.59 -8.82
CA LYS A 311 -19.50 9.83 -8.39
C LYS A 311 -20.24 10.53 -7.25
N VAL A 312 -19.52 10.95 -6.20
CA VAL A 312 -20.08 11.67 -5.03
C VAL A 312 -19.35 12.98 -4.76
N PHE A 313 -20.03 13.93 -4.10
CA PHE A 313 -19.45 15.24 -3.78
C PHE A 313 -18.49 15.18 -2.59
N THR A 314 -17.40 15.93 -2.66
CA THR A 314 -16.35 15.96 -1.63
C THR A 314 -16.16 17.38 -1.06
N ARG A 315 -15.18 17.56 -0.16
CA ARG A 315 -14.91 18.79 0.60
C ARG A 315 -14.82 20.06 -0.25
N ASP A 316 -14.26 19.96 -1.44
CA ASP A 316 -14.04 21.10 -2.34
C ASP A 316 -15.29 21.47 -3.17
N GLY A 317 -16.38 20.71 -3.02
CA GLY A 317 -17.62 20.85 -3.78
C GLY A 317 -17.59 20.11 -5.12
N THR A 318 -16.55 19.32 -5.43
CA THR A 318 -16.41 18.60 -6.71
C THR A 318 -16.79 17.13 -6.60
N LEU A 319 -17.08 16.51 -7.76
CA LEU A 319 -17.44 15.09 -7.87
C LEU A 319 -16.20 14.18 -7.97
N GLN A 320 -16.26 13.05 -7.27
CA GLN A 320 -15.22 12.04 -7.27
C GLN A 320 -15.78 10.61 -7.34
N ASP A 321 -15.08 9.74 -8.09
CA ASP A 321 -15.41 8.31 -8.21
C ASP A 321 -15.24 7.54 -6.89
N ILE A 322 -16.24 6.71 -6.59
CA ILE A 322 -16.20 5.70 -5.54
C ILE A 322 -15.31 4.57 -6.02
N LYS A 323 -14.18 4.38 -5.35
CA LYS A 323 -13.22 3.30 -5.62
C LYS A 323 -13.62 2.00 -4.96
N LYS A 324 -14.17 2.08 -3.75
CA LYS A 324 -14.58 0.91 -2.98
C LYS A 324 -15.74 1.27 -2.05
N ILE A 325 -16.65 0.33 -1.88
CA ILE A 325 -17.73 0.39 -0.90
C ILE A 325 -17.44 -0.65 0.15
N TYR A 326 -17.38 -0.22 1.40
CA TYR A 326 -17.34 -1.09 2.56
C TYR A 326 -18.78 -1.31 3.02
N ASN A 327 -19.14 -2.57 3.33
CA ASN A 327 -20.40 -2.88 3.98
C ASN A 327 -20.19 -3.97 5.02
N ASP A 328 -20.71 -3.74 6.23
CA ASP A 328 -20.50 -4.59 7.38
C ASP A 328 -21.81 -4.73 8.17
N LYS A 329 -22.09 -5.91 8.73
CA LYS A 329 -23.22 -6.07 9.66
C LYS A 329 -22.86 -5.42 10.99
N TYR A 330 -23.75 -4.60 11.53
CA TYR A 330 -23.54 -3.82 12.74
C TYR A 330 -24.71 -3.99 13.71
N ASP A 331 -24.42 -4.43 14.93
CA ASP A 331 -25.40 -4.80 15.96
C ASP A 331 -25.28 -3.97 17.25
N LYS A 332 -24.72 -2.75 17.15
CA LYS A 332 -24.39 -1.89 18.30
C LYS A 332 -25.11 -0.54 18.24
N GLU A 333 -24.77 0.34 19.18
CA GLU A 333 -25.23 1.73 19.24
C GLU A 333 -24.76 2.52 18.00
N VAL A 334 -25.69 3.28 17.44
CA VAL A 334 -25.50 4.37 16.49
C VAL A 334 -26.05 5.66 17.08
N LEU A 335 -25.59 6.78 16.55
CA LEU A 335 -26.08 8.12 16.84
C LEU A 335 -27.00 8.56 15.71
N ASP A 336 -28.23 8.92 16.05
CA ASP A 336 -29.23 9.49 15.16
C ASP A 336 -29.11 11.02 15.23
N ILE A 337 -28.44 11.61 14.24
CA ILE A 337 -28.18 13.06 14.19
C ILE A 337 -29.23 13.75 13.32
N LYS A 338 -29.87 14.78 13.88
CA LYS A 338 -30.81 15.65 13.16
C LYS A 338 -30.27 17.07 13.06
N ILE A 339 -30.43 17.72 11.91
CA ILE A 339 -30.07 19.12 11.69
C ILE A 339 -31.31 19.97 11.43
N ILE A 340 -31.21 21.29 11.57
CA ILE A 340 -32.33 22.23 11.31
C ILE A 340 -32.74 22.21 9.82
N HIS A 341 -31.77 22.09 8.91
CA HIS A 341 -31.99 22.23 7.46
C HIS A 341 -32.22 20.90 6.71
N ASN A 342 -32.84 19.92 7.36
CA ASN A 342 -33.25 18.65 6.74
C ASN A 342 -34.71 18.31 7.09
N PHE A 343 -35.28 17.33 6.39
CA PHE A 343 -36.52 16.69 6.88
C PHE A 343 -36.26 16.11 8.28
N ASP A 344 -37.29 15.98 9.13
CA ASP A 344 -37.17 15.53 10.53
C ASP A 344 -36.84 14.02 10.66
N ILE A 345 -36.07 13.51 9.71
CA ILE A 345 -35.56 12.15 9.56
C ILE A 345 -34.08 12.18 9.99
N PRO A 346 -33.66 11.37 10.97
CA PRO A 346 -32.28 11.36 11.43
C PRO A 346 -31.34 10.64 10.44
N THR A 347 -30.08 11.06 10.40
CA THR A 347 -29.01 10.28 9.79
C THR A 347 -28.32 9.44 10.87
N SER A 348 -28.42 8.12 10.74
CA SER A 348 -27.85 7.14 11.68
C SER A 348 -26.38 6.84 11.36
N VAL A 349 -25.49 7.07 12.33
CA VAL A 349 -24.04 6.97 12.15
C VAL A 349 -23.34 6.25 13.32
N THR A 350 -22.25 5.54 13.05
CA THR A 350 -21.43 4.95 14.12
C THR A 350 -20.77 6.03 14.99
N PRO A 351 -20.62 5.85 16.32
CA PRO A 351 -20.10 6.89 17.22
C PRO A 351 -18.72 7.44 16.85
N GLU A 352 -17.90 6.63 16.17
CA GLU A 352 -16.53 6.96 15.76
C GLU A 352 -16.45 7.72 14.42
N HIS A 353 -17.55 7.89 13.67
CA HIS A 353 -17.49 8.48 12.33
C HIS A 353 -17.27 10.01 12.37
N PRO A 354 -16.23 10.54 11.71
CA PRO A 354 -15.90 11.95 11.79
C PRO A 354 -16.75 12.83 10.85
N PHE A 355 -17.36 13.87 11.40
CA PHE A 355 -17.96 14.98 10.66
C PHE A 355 -17.03 16.18 10.64
N LEU A 356 -17.12 16.99 9.59
CA LEU A 356 -16.47 18.30 9.57
C LEU A 356 -17.35 19.32 10.31
N VAL A 357 -16.85 19.84 11.43
CA VAL A 357 -17.60 20.76 12.28
C VAL A 357 -16.77 21.99 12.66
N VAL A 358 -17.47 23.04 13.09
CA VAL A 358 -16.89 24.23 13.74
C VAL A 358 -17.37 24.25 15.18
N LYS A 359 -16.44 24.26 16.14
CA LYS A 359 -16.74 24.15 17.58
C LYS A 359 -17.29 25.45 18.17
N ASN A 360 -18.31 25.31 19.03
CA ASN A 360 -18.61 26.24 20.12
C ASN A 360 -18.91 27.72 19.73
N HIS A 361 -19.92 27.94 18.89
CA HIS A 361 -20.41 29.29 18.56
C HIS A 361 -21.86 29.52 19.05
N LYS A 362 -21.97 30.04 20.29
CA LYS A 362 -23.25 30.53 20.85
C LYS A 362 -23.64 31.94 20.39
N ASP A 363 -22.67 32.73 19.89
CA ASP A 363 -22.88 34.13 19.51
C ASP A 363 -22.68 34.35 18.00
N GLU A 364 -23.75 34.73 17.29
CA GLU A 364 -23.76 35.03 15.85
C GLU A 364 -23.06 36.36 15.50
N LYS A 365 -22.84 37.24 16.48
CA LYS A 365 -22.32 38.60 16.26
C LYS A 365 -20.79 38.69 16.01
N ASN A 366 -20.03 37.60 16.17
CA ASN A 366 -18.56 37.58 16.04
C ASN A 366 -18.02 36.64 14.95
N LEU A 367 -18.82 36.22 13.97
CA LEU A 367 -18.41 35.26 12.93
C LEU A 367 -17.50 35.85 11.82
N SER A 368 -17.03 37.09 11.97
CA SER A 368 -16.20 37.79 10.97
C SER A 368 -14.69 37.51 11.08
N THR A 369 -14.24 36.78 12.11
CA THR A 369 -12.82 36.43 12.35
C THR A 369 -12.59 34.92 12.28
N GLY A 370 -12.69 34.32 11.09
CA GLY A 370 -12.22 32.96 10.79
C GLY A 370 -12.98 31.81 11.46
N MET A 371 -13.51 30.88 10.67
CA MET A 371 -14.10 29.64 11.17
C MET A 371 -13.10 28.48 11.05
N GLU A 372 -12.57 28.01 12.18
CA GLU A 372 -11.70 26.83 12.21
C GLU A 372 -12.53 25.55 12.10
N HIS A 373 -12.24 24.75 11.08
CA HIS A 373 -12.94 23.49 10.84
C HIS A 373 -12.10 22.32 11.35
N GLU A 374 -12.71 21.46 12.15
CA GLU A 374 -12.11 20.27 12.72
C GLU A 374 -12.92 19.02 12.34
N TRP A 375 -12.23 17.89 12.16
CA TRP A 375 -12.88 16.58 12.01
C TRP A 375 -13.15 16.00 13.40
N ILE A 376 -14.42 15.86 13.76
CA ILE A 376 -14.82 15.41 15.10
C ILE A 376 -15.65 14.14 14.97
N GLU A 377 -15.24 13.09 15.70
CA GLU A 377 -16.01 11.84 15.81
C GLU A 377 -17.43 12.13 16.30
N ALA A 378 -18.44 11.48 15.71
CA ALA A 378 -19.86 11.75 15.97
C ALA A 378 -20.22 11.78 17.47
N LYS A 379 -19.60 10.93 18.30
CA LYS A 379 -19.82 10.90 19.76
C LYS A 379 -19.32 12.12 20.54
N ASN A 380 -18.44 12.92 19.95
CA ASN A 380 -17.86 14.12 20.54
C ASN A 380 -18.50 15.41 20.00
N ILE A 381 -19.44 15.28 19.06
CA ILE A 381 -20.24 16.38 18.55
C ILE A 381 -21.34 16.70 19.56
N THR A 382 -21.59 17.98 19.80
CA THR A 382 -22.67 18.46 20.67
C THR A 382 -23.66 19.32 19.88
N GLU A 383 -24.85 19.57 20.45
CA GLU A 383 -25.86 20.45 19.82
C GLU A 383 -25.40 21.91 19.69
N ASP A 384 -24.35 22.30 20.41
CA ASP A 384 -23.70 23.61 20.32
C ASP A 384 -22.77 23.75 19.08
N ASP A 385 -22.46 22.65 18.38
CA ASP A 385 -21.56 22.61 17.23
C ASP A 385 -22.28 22.92 15.91
N LEU A 386 -21.53 23.42 14.92
CA LEU A 386 -22.02 23.69 13.57
C LEU A 386 -21.49 22.64 12.58
N ILE A 387 -22.39 21.94 11.88
CA ILE A 387 -22.02 21.00 10.83
C ILE A 387 -21.72 21.76 9.53
N THR A 388 -20.62 21.40 8.87
CA THR A 388 -20.18 22.02 7.63
C THR A 388 -20.74 21.29 6.40
N ILE A 389 -21.33 22.06 5.48
CA ILE A 389 -21.85 21.58 4.19
C ILE A 389 -21.14 22.39 3.07
N PRO A 390 -20.21 21.79 2.31
CA PRO A 390 -19.61 22.46 1.16
C PRO A 390 -20.62 22.64 0.03
N ILE A 391 -20.51 23.77 -0.68
CA ILE A 391 -21.36 24.09 -1.83
C ILE A 391 -20.95 23.22 -3.03
N PRO A 392 -21.86 22.40 -3.60
CA PRO A 392 -21.58 21.64 -4.83
C PRO A 392 -21.31 22.56 -6.03
N LYS A 393 -20.27 22.26 -6.81
CA LYS A 393 -19.76 23.10 -7.91
C LYS A 393 -19.86 22.44 -9.29
N TYR A 394 -20.32 21.20 -9.37
CA TYR A 394 -20.41 20.48 -10.64
C TYR A 394 -21.52 21.06 -11.50
N GLU A 395 -21.17 21.46 -12.73
CA GLU A 395 -22.10 21.89 -13.76
C GLU A 395 -21.79 21.18 -15.07
N LYS A 396 -22.83 20.76 -15.79
CA LYS A 396 -22.74 20.16 -17.12
C LYS A 396 -23.82 20.76 -18.00
N ASP A 397 -23.43 21.72 -18.83
CA ASP A 397 -24.38 22.36 -19.74
C ASP A 397 -24.83 21.39 -20.85
N ASN A 398 -26.08 21.55 -21.26
CA ASN A 398 -26.65 20.90 -22.43
C ASN A 398 -27.26 21.98 -23.33
N THR A 399 -26.64 22.18 -24.49
CA THR A 399 -27.04 23.22 -25.46
C THR A 399 -28.41 22.97 -26.08
N MET A 400 -29.00 21.77 -25.88
CA MET A 400 -30.37 21.46 -26.30
C MET A 400 -31.43 22.30 -25.56
N TYR A 401 -31.14 22.70 -24.32
CA TYR A 401 -32.07 23.42 -23.44
C TYR A 401 -31.65 24.88 -23.26
N ASN A 402 -32.56 25.80 -23.55
CA ASN A 402 -32.43 27.23 -23.24
C ASN A 402 -33.26 27.61 -22.00
N ASP A 403 -33.21 28.88 -21.61
CA ASP A 403 -33.91 29.41 -20.43
C ASP A 403 -35.42 29.14 -20.46
N SER A 404 -36.06 29.29 -21.64
CA SER A 404 -37.50 29.02 -21.80
C SER A 404 -37.84 27.53 -21.71
N ASP A 405 -36.94 26.64 -22.16
CA ASP A 405 -37.09 25.19 -21.98
C ASP A 405 -36.98 24.82 -20.50
N CYS A 406 -36.03 25.43 -19.78
CA CYS A 406 -35.83 25.21 -18.34
C CYS A 406 -37.04 25.68 -17.53
N TYR A 407 -37.58 26.86 -17.85
CA TYR A 407 -38.83 27.36 -17.25
C TYR A 407 -40.01 26.42 -17.52
N MET A 408 -40.17 25.96 -18.76
CA MET A 408 -41.22 24.99 -19.12
C MET A 408 -41.05 23.66 -18.36
N TYR A 409 -39.83 23.16 -18.19
CA TYR A 409 -39.57 21.96 -17.39
C TYR A 409 -39.99 22.14 -15.92
N GLY A 410 -39.74 23.32 -15.34
CA GLY A 410 -40.22 23.69 -14.01
C GLY A 410 -41.74 23.64 -13.88
N ILE A 411 -42.45 24.23 -14.84
CA ILE A 411 -43.93 24.19 -14.93
C ILE A 411 -44.44 22.73 -15.01
N LEU A 412 -43.75 21.88 -15.78
CA LEU A 412 -44.12 20.47 -15.91
C LEU A 412 -43.89 19.67 -14.63
N LEU A 413 -42.88 20.02 -13.83
CA LEU A 413 -42.66 19.43 -12.52
C LEU A 413 -43.75 19.82 -11.51
N GLY A 414 -44.28 21.05 -11.59
CA GLY A 414 -45.39 21.54 -10.75
C GLY A 414 -46.76 21.02 -11.22
N ASP A 415 -47.49 21.85 -11.96
CA ASP A 415 -48.87 21.56 -12.37
C ASP A 415 -49.00 20.74 -13.67
N GLY A 416 -47.93 20.60 -14.45
CA GLY A 416 -48.00 19.87 -15.71
C GLY A 416 -48.16 18.36 -15.56
N TYR A 417 -48.77 17.74 -16.56
CA TYR A 417 -49.04 16.30 -16.62
C TYR A 417 -48.77 15.74 -18.02
N ILE A 418 -48.07 14.61 -18.12
CA ILE A 418 -47.96 13.86 -19.39
C ILE A 418 -48.77 12.59 -19.28
N CYS A 419 -49.83 12.44 -20.06
CA CYS A 419 -50.71 11.27 -20.01
C CYS A 419 -49.98 9.99 -20.44
N ASN A 420 -50.09 8.92 -19.63
CA ASN A 420 -49.44 7.64 -19.88
C ASN A 420 -50.02 6.88 -21.10
N SER A 421 -51.32 7.07 -21.39
CA SER A 421 -52.01 6.33 -22.45
C SER A 421 -52.01 7.04 -23.80
N THR A 422 -52.07 8.37 -23.80
CA THR A 422 -52.19 9.18 -25.04
C THR A 422 -50.90 9.92 -25.42
N ASN A 423 -49.91 9.99 -24.51
CA ASN A 423 -48.73 10.84 -24.65
C ASN A 423 -49.07 12.32 -24.94
N ASP A 424 -50.26 12.75 -24.52
CA ASP A 424 -50.65 14.15 -24.50
C ASP A 424 -50.06 14.82 -23.24
N VAL A 425 -49.53 16.03 -23.41
CA VAL A 425 -49.10 16.90 -22.34
C VAL A 425 -50.22 17.88 -22.02
N GLU A 426 -50.49 18.06 -20.74
CA GLU A 426 -51.58 18.87 -20.20
C GLU A 426 -51.03 19.81 -19.14
N ILE A 427 -51.37 21.10 -19.24
CA ILE A 427 -51.13 22.07 -18.17
C ILE A 427 -52.47 22.70 -17.83
N PRO A 428 -52.96 22.56 -16.59
CA PRO A 428 -54.10 23.32 -16.11
C PRO A 428 -53.71 24.80 -15.96
N THR A 429 -54.58 25.68 -16.41
CA THR A 429 -54.47 27.14 -16.34
C THR A 429 -55.77 27.67 -15.72
N GLY A 430 -55.67 28.46 -14.65
CA GLY A 430 -56.85 29.08 -14.03
C GLY A 430 -57.48 30.13 -14.96
N ARG A 431 -58.80 30.37 -14.89
CA ARG A 431 -59.50 31.39 -15.71
C ARG A 431 -58.95 32.82 -15.57
N ASN A 432 -58.19 33.11 -14.52
CA ASN A 432 -57.62 34.43 -14.20
C ASN A 432 -56.08 34.45 -14.17
N ASP A 433 -55.39 33.33 -14.39
CA ASP A 433 -53.94 33.29 -14.37
C ASP A 433 -53.37 33.56 -15.77
N ASN A 434 -53.40 34.84 -16.16
CA ASN A 434 -52.99 35.28 -17.49
C ASN A 434 -51.49 35.06 -17.76
N MET A 435 -50.66 34.94 -16.72
CA MET A 435 -49.20 34.90 -16.91
C MET A 435 -48.72 33.53 -17.35
N ILE A 436 -49.14 32.45 -16.66
CA ILE A 436 -48.77 31.07 -17.01
C ILE A 436 -49.37 30.68 -18.37
N ASP A 437 -50.65 31.00 -18.59
CA ASP A 437 -51.34 30.78 -19.87
C ASP A 437 -50.61 31.50 -21.02
N THR A 438 -50.16 32.73 -20.82
CA THR A 438 -49.38 33.49 -21.83
C THR A 438 -48.00 32.88 -22.07
N ASN A 439 -47.25 32.56 -21.00
CA ASN A 439 -45.89 32.02 -21.11
C ASN A 439 -45.87 30.64 -21.78
N VAL A 440 -46.80 29.74 -21.42
CA VAL A 440 -46.93 28.42 -22.03
C VAL A 440 -47.31 28.54 -23.51
N LYS A 441 -48.28 29.39 -23.87
CA LYS A 441 -48.64 29.62 -25.27
C LYS A 441 -47.48 30.20 -26.08
N ASN A 442 -46.77 31.19 -25.54
CA ASN A 442 -45.62 31.79 -26.20
C ASN A 442 -44.50 30.77 -26.45
N TYR A 443 -44.22 29.89 -25.49
CA TYR A 443 -43.28 28.80 -25.66
C TYR A 443 -43.70 27.83 -26.77
N LEU A 444 -44.96 27.39 -26.77
CA LEU A 444 -45.49 26.45 -27.77
C LEU A 444 -45.49 27.06 -29.17
N HIS A 445 -45.87 28.34 -29.31
CA HIS A 445 -45.82 29.07 -30.57
C HIS A 445 -44.38 29.23 -31.08
N SER A 446 -43.45 29.65 -30.22
CA SER A 446 -42.04 29.86 -30.58
C SER A 446 -41.35 28.57 -31.03
N ASN A 447 -41.80 27.42 -30.53
CA ASN A 447 -41.30 26.10 -30.92
C ASN A 447 -42.15 25.42 -32.01
N MET A 448 -43.13 26.11 -32.60
CA MET A 448 -44.03 25.59 -33.64
C MET A 448 -44.76 24.30 -33.25
N ILE A 449 -45.23 24.22 -32.00
CA ILE A 449 -46.00 23.10 -31.45
C ILE A 449 -47.49 23.43 -31.51
N GLN A 450 -48.29 22.55 -32.12
CA GLN A 450 -49.74 22.71 -32.17
C GLN A 450 -50.37 22.29 -30.83
N PHE A 451 -51.24 23.14 -30.29
CA PHE A 451 -51.95 22.89 -29.04
C PHE A 451 -53.43 23.24 -29.17
N ARG A 452 -54.24 22.70 -28.27
CA ARG A 452 -55.67 22.99 -28.11
C ARG A 452 -55.96 23.41 -26.68
N LYS A 453 -56.92 24.31 -26.50
CA LYS A 453 -57.44 24.69 -25.19
C LYS A 453 -58.72 23.91 -24.95
N ILE A 454 -58.82 23.23 -23.81
CA ILE A 454 -59.98 22.42 -23.39
C ILE A 454 -60.46 22.99 -22.06
N THR A 455 -61.73 23.37 -21.96
CA THR A 455 -62.30 23.85 -20.70
C THR A 455 -63.06 22.69 -20.03
N SER A 456 -62.66 22.31 -18.81
CA SER A 456 -63.30 21.27 -17.99
C SER A 456 -63.40 21.74 -16.54
N ASP A 457 -64.55 21.56 -15.89
CA ASP A 457 -64.77 21.83 -14.46
C ASP A 457 -64.18 23.16 -13.93
N ASN A 458 -64.46 24.27 -14.63
CA ASN A 458 -63.98 25.63 -14.32
C ASN A 458 -62.45 25.86 -14.41
N VAL A 459 -61.69 24.91 -14.97
CA VAL A 459 -60.26 25.04 -15.27
C VAL A 459 -60.05 24.97 -16.78
N ASP A 460 -59.21 25.87 -17.30
CA ASP A 460 -58.80 25.83 -18.69
C ASP A 460 -57.54 24.99 -18.83
N ILE A 461 -57.52 23.98 -19.69
CA ILE A 461 -56.37 23.08 -19.86
C ILE A 461 -55.76 23.35 -21.24
N ILE A 462 -54.47 23.67 -21.26
CA ILE A 462 -53.68 23.69 -22.50
C ILE A 462 -53.17 22.28 -22.74
N ARG A 463 -53.57 21.68 -23.86
CA ARG A 463 -53.20 20.31 -24.24
C ARG A 463 -52.49 20.27 -25.58
N TRP A 464 -51.37 19.55 -25.66
CA TRP A 464 -50.66 19.24 -26.90
C TRP A 464 -50.11 17.81 -26.87
N SER A 465 -49.64 17.31 -28.00
CA SER A 465 -48.99 15.99 -28.05
C SER A 465 -47.48 16.12 -27.84
N THR A 466 -46.82 15.09 -27.31
CA THR A 466 -45.34 14.93 -27.27
C THR A 466 -44.68 14.80 -28.66
N SER A 467 -45.18 15.54 -29.66
CA SER A 467 -44.68 15.60 -31.03
C SER A 467 -43.15 15.78 -31.10
N SER A 468 -42.54 15.44 -32.25
CA SER A 468 -41.08 15.46 -32.44
C SER A 468 -40.40 16.82 -32.19
N LYS A 469 -41.15 17.91 -32.03
CA LYS A 469 -40.62 19.25 -31.70
C LYS A 469 -40.62 19.55 -30.20
N PHE A 470 -41.34 18.78 -29.39
CA PHE A 470 -41.35 18.93 -27.94
C PHE A 470 -40.17 18.17 -27.33
N LYS A 471 -39.41 18.85 -26.45
CA LYS A 471 -38.09 18.38 -26.00
C LYS A 471 -38.14 17.45 -24.79
N PHE A 472 -39.29 17.31 -24.14
CA PHE A 472 -39.45 16.52 -22.93
C PHE A 472 -40.28 15.26 -23.17
N ASN A 473 -39.89 14.17 -22.52
CA ASN A 473 -40.63 12.92 -22.53
C ASN A 473 -41.04 12.52 -21.10
N ARG A 474 -41.93 11.51 -21.01
CA ARG A 474 -42.49 11.06 -19.73
C ARG A 474 -41.41 10.57 -18.76
N ASN A 475 -40.37 9.87 -19.22
CA ASN A 475 -39.33 9.31 -18.35
C ASN A 475 -38.48 10.38 -17.66
N GLN A 476 -38.43 11.60 -18.21
CA GLN A 476 -37.74 12.73 -17.58
C GLN A 476 -38.53 13.39 -16.45
N LEU A 477 -39.82 13.08 -16.32
CA LEU A 477 -40.72 13.69 -15.34
C LEU A 477 -41.33 12.68 -14.37
N TYR A 478 -41.36 11.39 -14.73
CA TYR A 478 -41.97 10.34 -13.92
C TYR A 478 -41.06 9.12 -13.80
N ASP A 479 -41.04 8.53 -12.62
CA ASP A 479 -40.41 7.24 -12.36
C ASP A 479 -41.29 6.07 -12.84
N ASN A 480 -40.82 4.83 -12.63
CA ASN A 480 -41.55 3.62 -12.99
C ASN A 480 -42.85 3.43 -12.19
N ASN A 481 -43.02 4.13 -11.06
CA ASN A 481 -44.22 4.09 -10.22
C ASN A 481 -45.20 5.24 -10.54
N ASN A 482 -44.94 6.03 -11.58
CA ASN A 482 -45.69 7.23 -11.95
C ASN A 482 -45.63 8.36 -10.92
N VAL A 483 -44.62 8.37 -10.05
CA VAL A 483 -44.32 9.49 -9.15
C VAL A 483 -43.44 10.49 -9.90
N LYS A 484 -43.70 11.79 -9.71
CA LYS A 484 -42.88 12.81 -10.35
C LYS A 484 -41.43 12.73 -9.88
N GLN A 485 -40.48 12.82 -10.80
CA GLN A 485 -39.04 12.81 -10.53
C GLN A 485 -38.33 13.94 -11.28
N PHE A 486 -37.13 14.28 -10.82
CA PHE A 486 -36.26 15.27 -11.46
C PHE A 486 -35.19 14.56 -12.29
N ASP A 487 -35.02 14.94 -13.54
CA ASP A 487 -34.00 14.37 -14.42
C ASP A 487 -32.59 14.84 -14.02
N SER A 488 -31.66 13.88 -13.87
CA SER A 488 -30.30 14.17 -13.40
C SER A 488 -29.52 15.11 -14.33
N VAL A 489 -29.79 15.12 -15.63
CA VAL A 489 -29.13 16.03 -16.58
C VAL A 489 -29.60 17.47 -16.33
N MET A 490 -30.91 17.65 -16.10
CA MET A 490 -31.51 18.96 -15.82
C MET A 490 -31.00 19.55 -14.50
N MET A 491 -30.74 18.70 -13.51
CA MET A 491 -30.31 19.09 -12.16
C MET A 491 -28.88 19.66 -12.14
N HIS A 492 -28.02 19.26 -13.08
CA HIS A 492 -26.63 19.71 -13.18
C HIS A 492 -26.41 20.79 -14.26
N LEU A 493 -27.47 21.34 -14.86
CA LEU A 493 -27.33 22.48 -15.75
C LEU A 493 -26.69 23.68 -15.00
N PRO A 494 -26.05 24.64 -15.71
CA PRO A 494 -25.50 25.84 -15.10
C PRO A 494 -26.53 26.59 -14.26
N ILE A 495 -26.09 27.24 -13.17
CA ILE A 495 -26.98 28.01 -12.27
C ILE A 495 -27.85 29.02 -13.04
N SER A 496 -27.30 29.63 -14.11
CA SER A 496 -28.03 30.56 -14.97
C SER A 496 -29.27 29.97 -15.66
N LYS A 497 -29.29 28.65 -15.90
CA LYS A 497 -30.42 27.91 -16.48
C LYS A 497 -31.32 27.28 -15.42
N VAL A 498 -30.72 26.68 -14.39
CA VAL A 498 -31.46 25.97 -13.35
C VAL A 498 -32.38 26.90 -12.55
N LYS A 499 -31.99 28.17 -12.35
CA LYS A 499 -32.86 29.17 -11.70
C LYS A 499 -34.21 29.32 -12.41
N TRP A 500 -34.27 29.12 -13.73
CA TRP A 500 -35.52 29.17 -14.48
C TRP A 500 -36.40 27.94 -14.23
N ILE A 501 -35.81 26.76 -13.98
CA ILE A 501 -36.56 25.58 -13.54
C ILE A 501 -37.23 25.86 -12.19
N LEU A 502 -36.48 26.42 -11.24
CA LEU A 502 -36.99 26.81 -9.93
C LEU A 502 -38.13 27.84 -10.06
N LYS A 503 -37.96 28.87 -10.91
CA LYS A 503 -38.98 29.88 -11.17
C LYS A 503 -40.27 29.28 -11.75
N GLY A 504 -40.17 28.40 -12.75
CA GLY A 504 -41.35 27.75 -13.33
C GLY A 504 -42.09 26.83 -12.36
N LEU A 505 -41.36 26.16 -11.47
CA LEU A 505 -41.94 25.34 -10.41
C LEU A 505 -42.65 26.20 -9.37
N ILE A 506 -42.03 27.29 -8.90
CA ILE A 506 -42.64 28.21 -7.93
C ILE A 506 -43.89 28.87 -8.49
N ASP A 507 -43.87 29.29 -9.76
CA ASP A 507 -45.01 29.94 -10.42
C ASP A 507 -46.23 29.03 -10.53
N THR A 508 -46.05 27.70 -10.48
CA THR A 508 -47.14 26.72 -10.61
C THR A 508 -47.57 26.08 -9.30
N CYS A 509 -46.80 26.23 -8.22
CA CYS A 509 -47.14 25.62 -6.93
C CYS A 509 -47.84 26.62 -6.00
N ALA A 510 -48.59 26.12 -5.03
CA ALA A 510 -49.25 26.96 -4.03
C ALA A 510 -48.20 27.62 -3.11
N CYS A 511 -47.77 28.84 -3.44
CA CYS A 511 -46.81 29.62 -2.66
C CYS A 511 -47.48 30.83 -1.97
N THR A 512 -47.36 30.92 -0.64
CA THR A 512 -47.65 32.15 0.10
C THR A 512 -46.52 33.17 -0.07
N HIS A 513 -46.82 34.40 -0.45
CA HIS A 513 -45.79 35.40 -0.79
C HIS A 513 -45.07 36.00 0.44
N SER A 514 -45.60 35.81 1.65
CA SER A 514 -45.02 36.29 2.90
C SER A 514 -43.89 35.41 3.44
N GLU A 515 -43.96 34.09 3.22
CA GLU A 515 -42.91 33.12 3.50
C GLU A 515 -42.90 32.16 2.31
N LEU A 516 -41.83 32.14 1.51
CA LEU A 516 -41.75 31.37 0.27
C LEU A 516 -41.69 29.87 0.60
N ILE A 517 -42.87 29.24 0.61
CA ILE A 517 -43.07 27.83 0.92
C ILE A 517 -43.45 27.09 -0.35
N LEU A 518 -42.68 26.07 -0.71
CA LEU A 518 -42.95 25.17 -1.81
C LEU A 518 -43.54 23.86 -1.27
N GLU A 519 -44.79 23.59 -1.59
CA GLU A 519 -45.51 22.39 -1.19
C GLU A 519 -45.63 21.39 -2.36
N LEU A 520 -45.18 20.15 -2.18
CA LEU A 520 -45.24 19.08 -3.19
C LEU A 520 -45.53 17.72 -2.56
N THR A 521 -46.16 16.82 -3.32
CA THR A 521 -46.38 15.42 -2.93
C THR A 521 -45.21 14.50 -3.29
N SER A 522 -44.26 14.95 -4.12
CA SER A 522 -43.05 14.18 -4.47
C SER A 522 -41.83 14.65 -3.68
N LEU A 523 -41.36 13.80 -2.77
CA LEU A 523 -40.11 14.00 -2.04
C LEU A 523 -38.88 14.06 -2.97
N HIS A 524 -38.86 13.24 -4.04
CA HIS A 524 -37.73 13.21 -4.99
C HIS A 524 -37.52 14.53 -5.71
N VAL A 525 -38.60 15.21 -6.09
CA VAL A 525 -38.52 16.54 -6.71
C VAL A 525 -37.99 17.54 -5.69
N LEU A 526 -38.50 17.54 -4.46
CA LEU A 526 -38.02 18.46 -3.42
C LEU A 526 -36.56 18.25 -3.04
N GLU A 527 -36.09 17.01 -2.92
CA GLU A 527 -34.67 16.72 -2.64
C GLU A 527 -33.75 17.23 -3.76
N SER A 528 -34.22 17.16 -5.01
CA SER A 528 -33.50 17.71 -6.17
C SER A 528 -33.51 19.24 -6.16
N ILE A 529 -34.61 19.87 -5.77
CA ILE A 529 -34.70 21.33 -5.57
C ILE A 529 -33.81 21.78 -4.42
N ARG A 530 -33.71 21.02 -3.33
CA ARG A 530 -32.76 21.28 -2.23
C ARG A 530 -31.33 21.26 -2.71
N TYR A 531 -30.95 20.29 -3.54
CA TYR A 531 -29.61 20.25 -4.15
C TYR A 531 -29.35 21.49 -5.04
N ILE A 532 -30.34 21.90 -5.83
CA ILE A 532 -30.26 23.10 -6.67
C ILE A 532 -30.07 24.36 -5.82
N LEU A 533 -30.86 24.52 -4.75
CA LEU A 533 -30.76 25.63 -3.81
C LEU A 533 -29.41 25.61 -3.07
N LEU A 534 -28.90 24.43 -2.73
CA LEU A 534 -27.57 24.26 -2.14
C LEU A 534 -26.47 24.77 -3.10
N ARG A 535 -26.56 24.48 -4.40
CA ARG A 535 -25.67 25.05 -5.44
C ARG A 535 -25.81 26.57 -5.55
N MET A 536 -27.01 27.09 -5.30
CA MET A 536 -27.29 28.53 -5.22
C MET A 536 -26.91 29.15 -3.86
N LYS A 537 -26.20 28.41 -3.00
CA LYS A 537 -25.73 28.85 -1.67
C LYS A 537 -26.84 29.06 -0.64
N ILE A 538 -27.94 28.30 -0.75
CA ILE A 538 -29.13 28.43 0.10
C ILE A 538 -29.40 27.10 0.82
N LEU A 539 -29.45 27.12 2.16
CA LEU A 539 -30.03 26.02 2.94
C LEU A 539 -31.51 26.27 3.21
N THR A 540 -32.30 25.21 3.12
CA THR A 540 -33.76 25.25 3.26
C THR A 540 -34.21 24.50 4.51
N THR A 541 -35.28 24.97 5.14
CA THR A 541 -35.96 24.22 6.20
C THR A 541 -37.05 23.34 5.59
N CYS A 542 -37.26 22.15 6.15
CA CYS A 542 -38.21 21.19 5.62
C CYS A 542 -39.24 20.77 6.69
N SER A 543 -40.49 20.55 6.28
CA SER A 543 -41.51 19.95 7.14
C SER A 543 -42.38 18.96 6.37
N ILE A 544 -43.03 18.05 7.09
CA ILE A 544 -43.94 17.05 6.53
C ILE A 544 -45.30 17.27 7.18
N GLN A 545 -46.35 17.30 6.36
CA GLN A 545 -47.74 17.44 6.82
C GLN A 545 -48.59 16.34 6.17
N GLU A 546 -49.63 15.90 6.87
CA GLU A 546 -50.63 14.98 6.32
C GLU A 546 -51.81 15.81 5.82
N THR A 547 -52.17 15.65 4.54
CA THR A 547 -53.32 16.35 3.95
C THR A 547 -54.64 15.77 4.45
N ASP A 548 -55.73 16.52 4.31
CA ASP A 548 -57.10 16.06 4.66
C ASP A 548 -57.51 14.74 3.95
N SER A 549 -56.79 14.37 2.88
CA SER A 549 -56.99 13.14 2.11
C SER A 549 -56.17 11.93 2.60
N GLY A 550 -55.34 12.09 3.63
CA GLY A 550 -54.42 11.07 4.15
C GLY A 550 -53.13 10.89 3.34
N LEU A 551 -52.89 11.75 2.35
CA LEU A 551 -51.63 11.79 1.59
C LEU A 551 -50.61 12.68 2.30
N LEU A 552 -49.35 12.25 2.35
CA LEU A 552 -48.24 13.06 2.85
C LEU A 552 -47.89 14.18 1.86
N SER A 553 -47.84 15.40 2.37
CA SER A 553 -47.35 16.59 1.67
C SER A 553 -46.04 17.05 2.31
N TYR A 554 -45.09 17.42 1.47
CA TYR A 554 -43.75 17.84 1.87
C TYR A 554 -43.61 19.33 1.59
N LEU A 555 -43.19 20.09 2.62
CA LEU A 555 -43.05 21.54 2.53
C LEU A 555 -41.58 21.92 2.62
N LEU A 556 -41.15 22.75 1.69
CA LEU A 556 -39.82 23.30 1.60
C LEU A 556 -39.88 24.82 1.79
N ILE A 557 -39.32 25.30 2.89
CA ILE A 557 -39.27 26.72 3.23
C ILE A 557 -37.98 27.29 2.66
N ILE A 558 -38.10 28.17 1.66
CA ILE A 558 -36.99 28.77 0.93
C ILE A 558 -36.76 30.18 1.48
N PRO A 559 -35.59 30.47 2.09
CA PRO A 559 -35.27 31.81 2.54
C PRO A 559 -35.22 32.80 1.36
N GLN A 560 -35.78 34.00 1.55
CA GLN A 560 -35.80 35.08 0.56
C GLN A 560 -34.43 35.79 0.50
N THR A 561 -33.40 35.09 0.02
CA THR A 561 -32.05 35.65 -0.21
C THR A 561 -32.06 36.63 -1.39
N ASP A 562 -30.97 37.37 -1.58
CA ASP A 562 -30.84 38.32 -2.71
C ASP A 562 -31.07 37.62 -4.07
N GLU A 563 -30.57 36.40 -4.25
CA GLU A 563 -30.75 35.62 -5.48
C GLU A 563 -32.22 35.20 -5.73
N ILE A 564 -32.95 34.89 -4.66
CA ILE A 564 -34.37 34.50 -4.76
C ILE A 564 -35.26 35.73 -4.96
N ALA A 565 -34.95 36.82 -4.26
CA ALA A 565 -35.63 38.10 -4.41
C ALA A 565 -35.52 38.63 -5.85
N GLU A 566 -34.33 38.57 -6.45
CA GLU A 566 -34.11 38.94 -7.85
C GLU A 566 -34.85 38.00 -8.82
N LEU A 567 -34.85 36.69 -8.56
CA LEU A 567 -35.50 35.71 -9.43
C LEU A 567 -37.03 35.83 -9.47
N LEU A 568 -37.63 36.17 -8.31
CA LEU A 568 -39.08 36.21 -8.14
C LEU A 568 -39.68 37.62 -8.19
N ASP A 569 -38.86 38.66 -8.22
CA ASP A 569 -39.28 40.08 -8.11
C ASP A 569 -40.05 40.34 -6.79
N ILE A 570 -39.47 39.89 -5.67
CA ILE A 570 -40.03 40.05 -4.32
C ILE A 570 -39.06 40.76 -3.37
N GLU A 571 -39.56 41.29 -2.25
CA GLU A 571 -38.70 41.88 -1.21
C GLU A 571 -37.85 40.80 -0.52
N LYS A 572 -36.61 41.16 -0.20
CA LYS A 572 -35.70 40.28 0.53
C LYS A 572 -36.03 40.22 2.02
N SER A 573 -35.74 39.09 2.66
CA SER A 573 -35.81 38.97 4.12
C SER A 573 -34.52 39.48 4.76
N GLU A 574 -34.61 40.15 5.92
CA GLU A 574 -33.45 40.53 6.73
C GLU A 574 -32.86 39.34 7.52
N TYR A 575 -33.57 38.21 7.60
CA TYR A 575 -33.17 37.04 8.39
C TYR A 575 -32.90 35.82 7.49
N THR A 576 -31.71 35.22 7.63
CA THR A 576 -31.34 33.94 7.02
C THR A 576 -31.06 32.90 8.12
N PRO A 577 -31.67 31.69 8.05
CA PRO A 577 -31.59 30.70 9.14
C PRO A 577 -30.29 29.89 9.16
N PHE A 578 -29.33 30.20 8.28
CA PHE A 578 -28.06 29.50 8.13
C PHE A 578 -26.90 30.49 7.97
N LEU A 579 -25.69 30.01 8.20
CA LEU A 579 -24.47 30.80 8.03
C LEU A 579 -23.77 30.42 6.71
N LEU A 580 -23.26 31.43 6.00
CA LEU A 580 -22.44 31.27 4.80
C LEU A 580 -21.06 31.89 5.06
N PHE A 581 -19.99 31.11 4.90
CA PHE A 581 -18.62 31.61 4.98
C PHE A 581 -17.71 30.89 3.99
N GLY A 582 -17.14 31.64 3.04
CA GLY A 582 -16.38 31.09 1.93
C GLY A 582 -17.25 30.22 1.02
N ASP A 583 -16.79 29.00 0.74
CA ASP A 583 -17.50 28.01 -0.08
C ASP A 583 -18.31 26.98 0.76
N ASN A 584 -18.59 27.30 2.03
CA ASN A 584 -19.31 26.40 2.93
C ASN A 584 -20.53 27.08 3.57
N LEU A 585 -21.57 26.28 3.74
CA LEU A 585 -22.77 26.58 4.52
C LEU A 585 -22.70 25.82 5.85
N TYR A 586 -23.28 26.40 6.90
CA TYR A 586 -23.28 25.80 8.24
C TYR A 586 -24.68 25.67 8.78
N THR A 587 -24.96 24.52 9.38
CA THR A 587 -26.24 24.20 10.01
C THR A 587 -26.03 23.80 11.46
N ARG A 588 -26.99 24.16 12.31
CA ARG A 588 -27.05 23.66 13.69
C ARG A 588 -27.67 22.26 13.74
N ILE A 589 -27.25 21.54 14.77
CA ILE A 589 -27.80 20.24 15.14
C ILE A 589 -29.06 20.48 15.98
N LYS A 590 -30.15 19.81 15.61
CA LYS A 590 -31.45 19.88 16.28
C LYS A 590 -31.53 18.91 17.46
N SER A 591 -31.03 17.69 17.27
CA SER A 591 -30.90 16.69 18.33
C SER A 591 -29.89 15.59 17.96
N ILE A 592 -29.34 14.93 18.98
CA ILE A 592 -28.52 13.72 18.85
C ILE A 592 -29.12 12.64 19.77
N GLU A 593 -29.63 11.57 19.19
CA GLU A 593 -30.23 10.46 19.92
C GLU A 593 -29.40 9.19 19.77
N LYS A 594 -29.41 8.32 20.79
CA LYS A 594 -28.71 7.03 20.76
C LYS A 594 -29.70 5.91 20.49
N ARG A 595 -29.40 5.04 19.53
CA ARG A 595 -30.23 3.88 19.19
C ARG A 595 -29.36 2.67 18.91
N THR A 596 -29.81 1.47 19.27
CA THR A 596 -29.13 0.22 18.89
C THR A 596 -29.77 -0.36 17.64
N ILE A 597 -28.95 -0.80 16.68
CA ILE A 597 -29.40 -1.37 15.41
C ILE A 597 -28.88 -2.79 15.22
N ASN A 598 -29.42 -3.51 14.23
CA ASN A 598 -28.90 -4.80 13.76
C ASN A 598 -29.08 -4.89 12.24
N GLU A 599 -28.29 -4.12 11.51
CA GLU A 599 -28.41 -3.94 10.05
C GLU A 599 -27.03 -3.72 9.41
N LEU A 600 -26.98 -3.58 8.08
CA LEU A 600 -25.72 -3.29 7.38
C LEU A 600 -25.37 -1.80 7.51
N VAL A 601 -24.11 -1.52 7.83
CA VAL A 601 -23.50 -0.19 7.76
C VAL A 601 -22.49 -0.12 6.61
N TYR A 602 -22.30 1.06 6.06
CA TYR A 602 -21.57 1.33 4.83
C TYR A 602 -20.57 2.47 5.02
N ASP A 603 -19.45 2.41 4.30
CA ASP A 603 -18.52 3.52 4.15
C ASP A 603 -17.95 3.53 2.73
N LEU A 604 -17.50 4.69 2.27
CA LEU A 604 -17.03 4.87 0.90
C LEU A 604 -15.54 5.24 0.85
N GLU A 605 -14.77 4.52 0.03
CA GLU A 605 -13.41 4.90 -0.34
C GLU A 605 -13.44 5.69 -1.64
N MET A 606 -13.05 6.96 -1.55
CA MET A 606 -12.87 7.84 -2.70
C MET A 606 -11.46 7.74 -3.29
N ASP A 607 -11.30 8.20 -4.52
CA ASP A 607 -10.03 8.10 -5.25
C ASP A 607 -8.90 9.03 -4.73
N THR A 608 -9.22 10.28 -4.36
CA THR A 608 -8.23 11.30 -3.92
C THR A 608 -8.59 11.99 -2.61
N ASN A 609 -9.85 12.38 -2.43
CA ASN A 609 -10.36 13.10 -1.28
C ASN A 609 -11.05 12.10 -0.37
N HIS A 610 -10.42 11.77 0.76
CA HIS A 610 -10.89 10.79 1.73
C HIS A 610 -12.14 11.26 2.52
N ASN A 611 -13.12 11.90 1.87
CA ASN A 611 -14.34 12.44 2.45
C ASN A 611 -15.47 12.48 1.39
N TYR A 612 -16.71 12.51 1.84
CA TYR A 612 -17.88 12.61 0.95
C TYR A 612 -19.03 13.37 1.65
N LEU A 613 -19.95 13.92 0.86
CA LEU A 613 -21.04 14.76 1.34
C LEU A 613 -22.32 13.94 1.55
N THR A 614 -22.75 13.83 2.81
CA THR A 614 -24.05 13.25 3.18
C THR A 614 -25.16 14.31 3.10
N GLU A 615 -26.41 13.90 3.25
CA GLU A 615 -27.58 14.80 3.31
C GLU A 615 -27.56 15.82 4.46
N ILE A 616 -26.78 15.58 5.53
CA ILE A 616 -26.68 16.49 6.68
C ILE A 616 -25.33 17.21 6.81
N GLY A 617 -24.28 16.74 6.14
CA GLY A 617 -22.93 17.26 6.36
C GLY A 617 -21.81 16.50 5.68
N LEU A 618 -20.63 17.13 5.65
CA LEU A 618 -19.43 16.49 5.12
C LEU A 618 -18.78 15.56 6.15
N VAL A 619 -18.41 14.36 5.71
CA VAL A 619 -17.88 13.28 6.54
C VAL A 619 -16.58 12.74 5.98
N HIS A 620 -15.69 12.22 6.81
CA HIS A 620 -14.40 11.65 6.38
C HIS A 620 -14.43 10.12 6.42
N ASN A 621 -13.81 9.46 5.44
CA ASN A 621 -13.80 8.00 5.36
C ASN A 621 -13.08 7.36 6.56
N GLY A 622 -13.48 6.14 6.88
CA GLY A 622 -13.22 5.49 8.16
C GLY A 622 -11.83 4.92 8.44
N GLY A 623 -10.76 5.32 7.74
CA GLY A 623 -9.38 4.89 8.03
C GLY A 623 -8.41 4.86 6.84
N LYS A 624 -7.10 5.02 7.11
CA LYS A 624 -6.02 5.00 6.10
C LYS A 624 -5.58 3.58 5.66
N ARG A 625 -5.97 2.51 6.39
CA ARG A 625 -5.71 1.10 6.04
C ARG A 625 -6.60 0.16 6.88
N LYS A 626 -7.12 -0.93 6.30
CA LYS A 626 -7.77 -2.01 7.05
C LYS A 626 -6.83 -2.61 8.11
N GLY A 627 -7.35 -2.91 9.30
CA GLY A 627 -6.64 -3.73 10.28
C GLY A 627 -6.30 -5.10 9.70
N SER A 628 -5.09 -5.62 9.95
CA SER A 628 -4.63 -6.91 9.42
C SER A 628 -4.03 -7.77 10.54
N ILE A 629 -4.65 -8.92 10.80
CA ILE A 629 -4.31 -9.80 11.93
C ILE A 629 -4.07 -11.21 11.39
N ALA A 630 -2.90 -11.80 11.67
CA ALA A 630 -2.63 -13.21 11.45
C ALA A 630 -2.78 -13.98 12.76
N VAL A 631 -3.64 -15.00 12.77
CA VAL A 631 -3.92 -15.83 13.94
C VAL A 631 -3.08 -17.10 13.88
N TYR A 632 -2.31 -17.37 14.93
CA TYR A 632 -1.45 -18.54 15.07
C TYR A 632 -2.09 -19.60 15.98
N LEU A 633 -2.19 -20.83 15.46
CA LEU A 633 -2.73 -21.97 16.18
C LEU A 633 -1.80 -23.19 16.06
N GLU A 634 -1.60 -23.93 17.16
CA GLU A 634 -0.86 -25.19 17.13
C GLU A 634 -1.74 -26.36 16.61
N PRO A 635 -1.22 -27.28 15.76
CA PRO A 635 -2.01 -28.37 15.15
C PRO A 635 -2.64 -29.38 16.12
N HIS A 636 -2.25 -29.39 17.40
CA HIS A 636 -2.84 -30.26 18.40
C HIS A 636 -4.15 -29.69 18.98
N HIS A 637 -4.49 -28.43 18.71
CA HIS A 637 -5.68 -27.79 19.26
C HIS A 637 -6.97 -28.45 18.75
N ALA A 638 -7.96 -28.66 19.62
CA ALA A 638 -9.15 -29.42 19.25
C ALA A 638 -10.09 -28.74 18.23
N ASP A 639 -10.07 -27.41 18.13
CA ASP A 639 -10.84 -26.64 17.13
C ASP A 639 -10.09 -26.44 15.79
N ILE A 640 -9.04 -27.24 15.52
CA ILE A 640 -8.15 -27.02 14.35
C ILE A 640 -8.86 -27.16 13.00
N PHE A 641 -9.83 -28.07 12.87
CA PHE A 641 -10.53 -28.26 11.59
C PHE A 641 -11.43 -27.08 11.27
N GLU A 642 -12.19 -26.59 12.24
CA GLU A 642 -13.02 -25.40 12.11
C GLU A 642 -12.16 -24.15 11.86
N PHE A 643 -10.98 -24.07 12.49
CA PHE A 643 -10.02 -23.00 12.24
C PHE A 643 -9.57 -22.96 10.78
N LEU A 644 -9.28 -24.11 10.16
CA LEU A 644 -8.84 -24.20 8.75
C LEU A 644 -9.93 -23.79 7.76
N ASP A 645 -11.21 -23.84 8.16
CA ASP A 645 -12.35 -23.46 7.33
C ASP A 645 -12.71 -21.97 7.44
N LEU A 646 -12.13 -21.20 8.38
CA LEU A 646 -12.51 -19.82 8.70
C LEU A 646 -12.48 -18.86 7.50
N ARG A 647 -11.56 -19.08 6.55
CA ARG A 647 -11.38 -18.23 5.36
C ARG A 647 -11.99 -18.79 4.08
N LYS A 648 -12.57 -20.00 4.11
CA LYS A 648 -13.17 -20.59 2.93
C LYS A 648 -14.34 -19.74 2.44
N ASN A 649 -14.51 -19.66 1.11
CA ASN A 649 -15.54 -18.81 0.51
C ASN A 649 -16.95 -19.36 0.77
N PHE A 650 -17.12 -20.68 0.86
CA PHE A 650 -18.40 -21.35 1.04
C PHE A 650 -18.57 -21.93 2.46
N GLY A 651 -19.81 -22.15 2.88
CA GLY A 651 -20.20 -22.73 4.17
C GLY A 651 -20.95 -21.74 5.08
N ASP A 652 -21.11 -22.08 6.37
CA ASP A 652 -21.86 -21.27 7.33
C ASP A 652 -21.10 -19.98 7.69
N GLU A 653 -21.71 -18.83 7.39
CA GLU A 653 -21.16 -17.49 7.68
C GLU A 653 -20.87 -17.27 9.16
N ASN A 654 -21.65 -17.88 10.06
CA ASN A 654 -21.42 -17.80 11.51
C ASN A 654 -20.17 -18.57 11.96
N LEU A 655 -19.48 -19.25 11.05
CA LEU A 655 -18.20 -19.93 11.28
C LEU A 655 -17.10 -19.38 10.36
N ARG A 656 -17.22 -18.13 9.90
CA ARG A 656 -16.23 -17.48 9.01
C ARG A 656 -15.63 -16.22 9.61
N ALA A 657 -14.37 -15.97 9.25
CA ALA A 657 -13.58 -14.81 9.63
C ALA A 657 -12.58 -14.46 8.49
N ARG A 658 -13.10 -13.94 7.38
CA ARG A 658 -12.36 -13.79 6.12
C ARG A 658 -11.34 -12.64 6.10
N ASP A 659 -11.50 -11.64 6.97
CA ASP A 659 -10.57 -10.51 7.11
C ASP A 659 -9.35 -10.85 7.99
N LEU A 660 -9.37 -11.99 8.67
CA LEU A 660 -8.21 -12.55 9.36
C LEU A 660 -7.33 -13.35 8.40
N PHE A 661 -6.04 -13.45 8.74
CA PHE A 661 -5.11 -14.40 8.13
C PHE A 661 -4.89 -15.57 9.09
N LEU A 662 -4.70 -16.77 8.55
CA LEU A 662 -4.48 -17.97 9.35
C LEU A 662 -3.03 -18.42 9.27
N ALA A 663 -2.48 -18.90 10.37
CA ALA A 663 -1.13 -19.43 10.47
C ALA A 663 -1.07 -20.62 11.44
N LEU A 664 -0.23 -21.60 11.12
CA LEU A 664 0.01 -22.77 11.97
C LEU A 664 1.40 -22.69 12.60
N TRP A 665 1.42 -22.95 13.91
CA TRP A 665 2.63 -23.06 14.73
C TRP A 665 2.96 -24.54 14.93
N VAL A 666 3.76 -25.10 14.03
CA VAL A 666 3.91 -26.54 13.84
C VAL A 666 5.11 -27.10 14.62
N SER A 667 4.88 -28.13 15.44
CA SER A 667 5.95 -28.86 16.13
C SER A 667 6.60 -29.93 15.25
N ASP A 668 7.86 -30.27 15.56
CA ASP A 668 8.61 -31.38 14.98
C ASP A 668 7.85 -32.69 15.17
N LEU A 669 7.17 -32.86 16.33
CA LEU A 669 6.36 -34.04 16.61
C LEU A 669 5.25 -34.24 15.57
N PHE A 670 4.49 -33.19 15.25
CA PHE A 670 3.42 -33.30 14.24
C PHE A 670 3.98 -33.74 12.90
N MET A 671 5.08 -33.12 12.45
CA MET A 671 5.73 -33.48 11.19
C MET A 671 6.23 -34.94 11.21
N LYS A 672 6.83 -35.41 12.30
CA LYS A 672 7.23 -36.81 12.50
C LYS A 672 6.03 -37.77 12.42
N GLN A 673 4.89 -37.43 13.00
CA GLN A 673 3.68 -38.28 12.94
C GLN A 673 3.09 -38.34 11.54
N VAL A 674 3.07 -37.22 10.79
CA VAL A 674 2.60 -37.18 9.40
C VAL A 674 3.50 -38.04 8.49
N GLU A 675 4.83 -37.93 8.66
CA GLU A 675 5.81 -38.75 7.91
C GLU A 675 5.57 -40.25 8.15
N LYS A 676 5.46 -40.65 9.43
CA LYS A 676 5.26 -42.04 9.86
C LYS A 676 3.85 -42.59 9.63
N ASN A 677 2.92 -41.78 9.11
CA ASN A 677 1.50 -42.14 8.99
C ASN A 677 0.90 -42.65 10.30
N SER A 678 1.16 -41.94 11.39
CA SER A 678 0.80 -42.35 12.74
C SER A 678 -0.35 -41.50 13.29
N ASP A 679 -0.82 -41.87 14.49
CA ASP A 679 -1.92 -41.20 15.16
C ASP A 679 -1.53 -39.80 15.65
N TRP A 680 -2.51 -38.90 15.64
CA TRP A 680 -2.46 -37.56 16.21
C TRP A 680 -3.67 -37.34 17.13
N TYR A 681 -3.41 -36.76 18.29
CA TYR A 681 -4.39 -36.51 19.34
C TYR A 681 -4.65 -35.02 19.46
N LEU A 682 -5.92 -34.65 19.32
CA LEU A 682 -6.43 -33.31 19.50
C LEU A 682 -6.78 -33.05 20.96
N MET A 683 -6.29 -31.95 21.52
CA MET A 683 -6.33 -31.63 22.95
C MET A 683 -6.93 -30.25 23.18
N CYS A 684 -7.51 -30.06 24.37
CA CYS A 684 -7.93 -28.76 24.87
C CYS A 684 -6.88 -28.24 25.85
N PRO A 685 -6.41 -26.98 25.74
CA PRO A 685 -5.40 -26.43 26.64
C PRO A 685 -5.87 -26.34 28.11
N ASP A 686 -7.17 -26.23 28.40
CA ASP A 686 -7.70 -26.31 29.78
C ASP A 686 -7.48 -27.69 30.44
N GLU A 687 -7.52 -28.78 29.65
CA GLU A 687 -7.27 -30.15 30.14
C GLU A 687 -5.79 -30.54 30.03
N CYS A 688 -5.08 -29.96 29.08
CA CYS A 688 -3.69 -30.22 28.72
C CYS A 688 -2.85 -28.92 28.76
N PRO A 689 -2.75 -28.24 29.92
CA PRO A 689 -2.09 -26.94 30.00
C PRO A 689 -0.58 -27.04 29.77
N GLY A 690 0.02 -25.94 29.35
CA GLY A 690 1.47 -25.78 29.22
C GLY A 690 2.07 -26.25 27.87
N LEU A 691 1.30 -26.89 26.98
CA LEU A 691 1.82 -27.32 25.67
C LEU A 691 2.32 -26.15 24.81
N SER A 692 1.69 -24.98 24.90
CA SER A 692 2.14 -23.75 24.23
C SER A 692 3.39 -23.12 24.85
N ASP A 693 3.73 -23.51 26.08
CA ASP A 693 4.83 -22.92 26.86
C ASP A 693 6.12 -23.76 26.78
N VAL A 694 6.07 -24.93 26.15
CA VAL A 694 7.22 -25.83 25.94
C VAL A 694 7.40 -26.15 24.45
N TRP A 695 8.60 -26.58 24.07
CA TRP A 695 8.95 -26.93 22.69
C TRP A 695 9.97 -28.10 22.68
N GLY A 696 10.20 -28.70 21.51
CA GLY A 696 11.16 -29.80 21.36
C GLY A 696 10.81 -31.02 22.23
N ASP A 697 11.83 -31.60 22.88
CA ASP A 697 11.68 -32.85 23.65
C ASP A 697 10.76 -32.68 24.88
N GLU A 698 10.72 -31.49 25.47
CA GLU A 698 9.80 -31.17 26.58
C GLU A 698 8.34 -31.19 26.11
N TYR A 699 8.08 -30.64 24.92
CA TYR A 699 6.76 -30.71 24.28
C TYR A 699 6.37 -32.15 23.97
N GLU A 700 7.28 -32.94 23.39
CA GLU A 700 7.01 -34.35 23.10
C GLU A 700 6.67 -35.14 24.37
N THR A 701 7.45 -34.95 25.43
CA THR A 701 7.24 -35.61 26.72
C THR A 701 5.89 -35.23 27.33
N LEU A 702 5.55 -33.94 27.34
CA LEU A 702 4.30 -33.45 27.91
C LEU A 702 3.09 -33.91 27.08
N TYR A 703 3.19 -33.88 25.75
CA TYR A 703 2.16 -34.34 24.84
C TYR A 703 1.85 -35.83 25.06
N TRP A 704 2.87 -36.69 25.07
CA TRP A 704 2.67 -38.13 25.27
C TRP A 704 2.21 -38.49 26.68
N LYS A 705 2.61 -37.71 27.69
CA LYS A 705 2.05 -37.83 29.04
C LYS A 705 0.53 -37.64 29.00
N TYR A 706 0.02 -36.57 28.37
CA TYR A 706 -1.42 -36.36 28.26
C TYR A 706 -2.15 -37.44 27.47
N VAL A 707 -1.54 -37.95 26.39
CA VAL A 707 -2.09 -39.10 25.67
C VAL A 707 -2.18 -40.34 26.57
N SER A 708 -1.14 -40.62 27.37
CA SER A 708 -1.12 -41.77 28.29
C SER A 708 -2.11 -41.64 29.45
N GLU A 709 -2.42 -40.40 29.85
CA GLU A 709 -3.44 -40.08 30.85
C GLU A 709 -4.86 -40.03 30.26
N HIS A 710 -5.03 -40.37 28.97
CA HIS A 710 -6.29 -40.27 28.22
C HIS A 710 -6.91 -38.87 28.22
N LYS A 711 -6.08 -37.83 28.31
CA LYS A 711 -6.49 -36.42 28.23
C LYS A 711 -6.38 -35.94 26.78
N TYR A 712 -7.39 -36.28 25.99
CA TYR A 712 -7.55 -35.77 24.62
C TYR A 712 -9.03 -35.78 24.22
N LYS A 713 -9.42 -34.86 23.33
CA LYS A 713 -10.78 -34.76 22.81
C LYS A 713 -11.04 -35.75 21.68
N LYS A 714 -10.05 -35.93 20.81
CA LYS A 714 -10.19 -36.76 19.60
C LYS A 714 -8.88 -37.34 19.14
N LYS A 715 -8.90 -38.61 18.72
CA LYS A 715 -7.81 -39.28 18.02
C LYS A 715 -8.08 -39.26 16.51
N ILE A 716 -7.09 -38.88 15.71
CA ILE A 716 -7.16 -38.84 14.24
C ILE A 716 -5.86 -39.37 13.64
N GLU A 717 -5.84 -39.63 12.34
CA GLU A 717 -4.58 -39.87 11.61
C GLU A 717 -3.89 -38.52 11.33
N ALA A 718 -2.58 -38.42 11.55
CA ALA A 718 -1.85 -37.17 11.33
C ALA A 718 -1.96 -36.67 9.88
N ARG A 719 -1.94 -37.60 8.90
CA ARG A 719 -2.10 -37.27 7.47
C ARG A 719 -3.48 -36.71 7.13
N LYS A 720 -4.52 -37.07 7.88
CA LYS A 720 -5.87 -36.50 7.70
C LYS A 720 -5.87 -35.00 8.01
N LEU A 721 -5.19 -34.59 9.07
CA LEU A 721 -5.04 -33.16 9.39
C LEU A 721 -4.18 -32.45 8.35
N MET A 722 -3.06 -33.07 7.92
CA MET A 722 -2.24 -32.50 6.84
C MET A 722 -3.03 -32.30 5.54
N GLY A 723 -3.91 -33.24 5.17
CA GLY A 723 -4.80 -33.10 4.02
C GLY A 723 -5.74 -31.89 4.14
N ALA A 724 -6.33 -31.65 5.31
CA ALA A 724 -7.18 -30.48 5.54
C ALA A 724 -6.41 -29.15 5.51
N ILE A 725 -5.16 -29.14 6.00
CA ILE A 725 -4.28 -27.97 5.94
C ILE A 725 -4.04 -27.58 4.48
N TRP A 726 -3.70 -28.58 3.65
CA TRP A 726 -3.45 -28.40 2.23
C TRP A 726 -4.69 -27.91 1.47
N GLU A 727 -5.85 -28.50 1.72
CA GLU A 727 -7.11 -28.10 1.08
C GLU A 727 -7.41 -26.60 1.35
N SER A 728 -7.23 -26.16 2.59
CA SER A 728 -7.35 -24.74 2.97
C SER A 728 -6.34 -23.86 2.23
N GLN A 729 -5.09 -24.33 2.07
CA GLN A 729 -4.03 -23.60 1.36
C GLN A 729 -4.30 -23.48 -0.14
N GLN A 730 -4.82 -24.53 -0.78
CA GLN A 730 -5.19 -24.47 -2.19
C GLN A 730 -6.31 -23.47 -2.45
N GLU A 731 -7.32 -23.42 -1.56
CA GLU A 731 -8.47 -22.53 -1.73
C GLU A 731 -8.17 -21.08 -1.37
N THR A 732 -7.38 -20.85 -0.31
CA THR A 732 -7.24 -19.52 0.31
C THR A 732 -5.82 -18.95 0.27
N GLY A 733 -4.82 -19.76 -0.13
CA GLY A 733 -3.40 -19.44 -0.02
C GLY A 733 -2.82 -19.52 1.40
N THR A 734 -3.66 -19.88 2.39
CA THR A 734 -3.37 -19.93 3.84
C THR A 734 -3.97 -21.21 4.45
N PRO A 735 -3.56 -21.71 5.62
CA PRO A 735 -2.69 -21.07 6.60
C PRO A 735 -1.21 -21.02 6.23
N TYR A 736 -0.50 -20.05 6.81
CA TYR A 736 0.96 -20.02 6.85
C TYR A 736 1.49 -21.22 7.63
N ILE A 737 2.75 -21.63 7.37
CA ILE A 737 3.41 -22.70 8.10
C ILE A 737 4.69 -22.17 8.75
N THR A 738 4.78 -22.29 10.07
CA THR A 738 5.97 -21.90 10.84
C THR A 738 6.35 -23.02 11.82
N TYR A 739 7.62 -23.40 11.84
CA TYR A 739 8.12 -24.53 12.64
C TYR A 739 8.54 -24.07 14.03
N LYS A 740 7.64 -24.28 15.01
CA LYS A 740 7.78 -23.92 16.43
C LYS A 740 9.15 -24.27 16.99
N ASP A 741 9.58 -25.51 16.79
CA ASP A 741 10.79 -26.03 17.40
C ASP A 741 12.05 -25.47 16.75
N ASN A 742 12.06 -25.29 15.42
CA ASN A 742 13.17 -24.64 14.74
C ASN A 742 13.30 -23.16 15.14
N VAL A 743 12.19 -22.47 15.35
CA VAL A 743 12.18 -21.09 15.84
C VAL A 743 12.80 -21.02 17.24
N ASN A 744 12.25 -21.77 18.19
CA ASN A 744 12.67 -21.69 19.60
C ASN A 744 14.10 -22.19 19.82
N ARG A 745 14.51 -23.27 19.12
CA ARG A 745 15.88 -23.79 19.19
C ARG A 745 16.92 -22.78 18.72
N LYS A 746 16.57 -21.98 17.72
CA LYS A 746 17.46 -21.08 16.97
C LYS A 746 17.12 -19.59 17.17
N SER A 747 16.58 -19.25 18.34
CA SER A 747 16.33 -17.86 18.73
C SER A 747 17.33 -17.43 19.80
N ASN A 748 17.82 -16.19 19.70
CA ASN A 748 18.60 -15.57 20.76
C ASN A 748 17.74 -15.18 21.98
N GLN A 749 16.42 -15.11 21.83
CA GLN A 749 15.48 -14.77 22.92
C GLN A 749 15.03 -16.00 23.73
N LYS A 750 15.54 -17.20 23.45
CA LYS A 750 15.11 -18.44 24.13
C LYS A 750 15.40 -18.49 25.64
N ASN A 751 16.20 -17.57 26.17
CA ASN A 751 16.43 -17.43 27.62
C ASN A 751 15.28 -16.75 28.35
N ILE A 752 14.40 -16.04 27.63
CA ILE A 752 13.29 -15.27 28.19
C ILE A 752 12.07 -16.16 28.37
N GLY A 753 11.77 -17.00 27.37
CA GLY A 753 10.66 -17.95 27.38
C GLY A 753 10.39 -18.53 26.00
N THR A 754 9.33 -19.33 25.89
CA THR A 754 8.91 -19.94 24.64
C THR A 754 8.23 -18.92 23.73
N ILE A 755 8.70 -18.83 22.48
CA ILE A 755 8.08 -18.05 21.41
C ILE A 755 6.88 -18.82 20.88
N LYS A 756 5.71 -18.16 20.86
CA LYS A 756 4.40 -18.77 20.62
C LYS A 756 3.81 -18.48 19.24
N SER A 757 4.35 -17.51 18.50
CA SER A 757 3.89 -17.14 17.16
C SER A 757 4.95 -16.40 16.36
N SER A 758 4.58 -16.07 15.13
CA SER A 758 5.24 -15.04 14.32
C SER A 758 4.28 -13.85 14.13
N ASN A 759 4.64 -12.86 13.31
CA ASN A 759 3.83 -11.68 13.01
C ASN A 759 2.88 -11.90 11.81
N LEU A 760 2.27 -10.81 11.32
CA LEU A 760 1.40 -10.81 10.14
C LEU A 760 2.05 -11.40 8.87
N CYS A 761 3.36 -11.18 8.68
CA CYS A 761 4.07 -11.54 7.45
C CYS A 761 4.99 -12.76 7.60
N ASN A 762 5.00 -13.42 8.75
CA ASN A 762 5.75 -14.64 9.03
C ASN A 762 7.30 -14.50 8.92
N GLU A 763 7.85 -13.32 9.20
CA GLU A 763 9.29 -13.03 9.26
C GLU A 763 9.82 -12.73 10.67
N ILE A 764 8.95 -12.32 11.60
CA ILE A 764 9.33 -11.92 12.97
C ILE A 764 9.05 -13.02 13.96
N VAL A 765 10.02 -13.38 14.80
CA VAL A 765 9.89 -14.42 15.82
C VAL A 765 10.45 -13.94 17.13
N GLU A 766 9.62 -13.21 17.86
CA GLU A 766 9.95 -12.55 19.11
C GLU A 766 9.10 -13.11 20.25
N TYR A 767 9.63 -13.09 21.46
CA TYR A 767 8.90 -13.48 22.66
C TYR A 767 7.73 -12.51 22.92
N SER A 768 6.58 -13.07 23.28
CA SER A 768 5.40 -12.30 23.67
C SER A 768 4.56 -13.07 24.70
N ASP A 769 4.02 -12.34 25.66
CA ASP A 769 3.07 -12.85 26.66
C ASP A 769 2.01 -11.77 26.97
N LYS A 770 1.25 -11.96 28.06
CA LYS A 770 0.21 -11.01 28.49
C LYS A 770 0.73 -9.65 28.96
N ASP A 771 2.00 -9.58 29.38
CA ASP A 771 2.62 -8.37 29.92
C ASP A 771 3.56 -7.71 28.89
N GLU A 772 3.93 -8.42 27.82
CA GLU A 772 4.90 -8.01 26.81
C GLU A 772 4.43 -8.38 25.41
N HIS A 773 4.04 -7.35 24.65
CA HIS A 773 3.71 -7.49 23.24
C HIS A 773 4.94 -7.13 22.41
N ALA A 774 5.43 -8.07 21.62
CA ALA A 774 6.64 -7.85 20.83
C ALA A 774 6.42 -6.79 19.75
N VAL A 775 7.49 -6.09 19.35
CA VAL A 775 7.43 -4.95 18.43
C VAL A 775 8.59 -5.01 17.47
N CYS A 776 8.30 -4.95 16.18
CA CYS A 776 9.34 -4.96 15.16
C CYS A 776 9.58 -3.61 14.49
N ASN A 777 10.87 -3.25 14.39
CA ASN A 777 11.39 -2.04 13.76
C ASN A 777 12.16 -2.45 12.49
N LEU A 778 11.68 -2.01 11.33
CA LEU A 778 12.04 -2.60 10.03
C LEU A 778 12.71 -1.60 9.07
N ALA A 779 13.72 -2.07 8.33
CA ALA A 779 14.33 -1.39 7.19
C ALA A 779 14.89 -2.41 6.20
N SER A 780 14.98 -2.07 4.91
CA SER A 780 15.47 -2.98 3.85
C SER A 780 16.62 -2.37 3.05
N ILE A 781 17.66 -3.15 2.77
CA ILE A 781 18.80 -2.78 1.92
C ILE A 781 18.51 -3.10 0.45
N ALA A 782 18.82 -2.17 -0.45
CA ALA A 782 18.74 -2.37 -1.89
C ALA A 782 20.01 -3.04 -2.43
N LEU A 783 19.96 -4.36 -2.64
CA LEU A 783 21.12 -5.15 -3.06
C LEU A 783 21.61 -4.79 -4.46
N SER A 784 20.71 -4.34 -5.34
CA SER A 784 21.02 -3.92 -6.72
C SER A 784 21.99 -2.73 -6.77
N LYS A 785 22.10 -1.95 -5.69
CA LYS A 785 23.05 -0.82 -5.57
C LYS A 785 24.48 -1.26 -5.24
N MET A 786 24.67 -2.51 -4.84
CA MET A 786 26.00 -3.07 -4.51
C MET A 786 26.69 -3.71 -5.71
N VAL A 787 26.06 -3.67 -6.89
CA VAL A 787 26.61 -4.28 -8.11
C VAL A 787 27.44 -3.25 -8.87
N ILE A 788 28.74 -3.53 -9.00
CA ILE A 788 29.70 -2.65 -9.69
C ILE A 788 29.92 -3.17 -11.12
N PRO A 789 29.69 -2.32 -12.16
CA PRO A 789 30.00 -2.65 -13.54
C PRO A 789 31.49 -2.98 -13.75
N MET A 790 31.77 -4.00 -14.57
CA MET A 790 33.14 -4.29 -14.98
C MET A 790 33.74 -3.11 -15.75
N LYS A 791 35.06 -2.96 -15.62
CA LYS A 791 35.84 -2.05 -16.46
C LYS A 791 35.74 -2.45 -17.92
N ARG A 792 35.86 -1.46 -18.80
CA ARG A 792 35.89 -1.64 -20.26
C ARG A 792 36.89 -2.73 -20.65
N THR A 793 36.41 -3.80 -21.26
CA THR A 793 37.18 -4.99 -21.64
C THR A 793 37.35 -5.06 -23.17
N THR A 794 38.48 -5.61 -23.62
CA THR A 794 38.76 -5.86 -25.04
C THR A 794 38.63 -7.36 -25.34
N TYR A 795 37.76 -7.69 -26.29
CA TYR A 795 37.47 -9.05 -26.74
C TYR A 795 38.14 -9.33 -28.09
N ILE A 796 38.47 -10.59 -28.35
CA ILE A 796 38.84 -11.09 -29.68
C ILE A 796 37.80 -12.12 -30.06
N ILE A 797 37.15 -11.93 -31.20
CA ILE A 797 36.01 -12.75 -31.63
C ILE A 797 36.34 -13.37 -32.97
N TYR A 798 36.36 -14.70 -33.01
CA TYR A 798 36.39 -15.45 -34.25
C TYR A 798 34.96 -15.67 -34.75
N THR A 799 34.70 -15.24 -35.99
CA THR A 799 33.35 -15.24 -36.57
C THR A 799 33.27 -16.10 -37.83
N LYS A 800 32.05 -16.58 -38.11
CA LYS A 800 31.68 -17.30 -39.35
C LYS A 800 30.52 -16.56 -40.03
N GLU A 801 30.48 -16.59 -41.37
CA GLU A 801 29.38 -15.98 -42.13
C GLU A 801 28.02 -16.59 -41.75
N ASN A 802 26.97 -15.76 -41.75
CA ASN A 802 25.59 -16.10 -41.39
C ASN A 802 25.40 -16.72 -39.99
N CYS A 803 26.36 -16.55 -39.06
CA CYS A 803 26.23 -17.02 -37.69
C CYS A 803 25.48 -16.01 -36.80
N LYS A 804 24.30 -16.40 -36.32
CA LYS A 804 23.47 -15.59 -35.41
C LYS A 804 24.20 -15.22 -34.11
N TYR A 805 24.84 -16.20 -33.46
CA TYR A 805 25.60 -15.98 -32.22
C TYR A 805 26.82 -15.04 -32.42
N CYS A 806 27.45 -15.04 -33.60
CA CYS A 806 28.51 -14.09 -33.92
C CYS A 806 27.98 -12.66 -34.02
N LYS A 807 26.79 -12.48 -34.60
CA LYS A 807 26.11 -11.19 -34.65
C LYS A 807 25.77 -10.70 -33.23
N TRP A 808 25.13 -11.56 -32.43
CA TRP A 808 24.80 -11.27 -31.04
C TRP A 808 26.00 -10.87 -30.20
N ALA A 809 27.12 -11.60 -30.30
CA ALA A 809 28.35 -11.27 -29.57
C ALA A 809 28.86 -9.87 -29.91
N LYS A 810 28.90 -9.52 -31.20
CA LYS A 810 29.37 -8.20 -31.66
C LYS A 810 28.44 -7.08 -31.20
N GLU A 811 27.14 -7.25 -31.36
CA GLU A 811 26.14 -6.25 -30.94
C GLU A 811 26.15 -6.05 -29.42
N TRP A 812 26.23 -7.13 -28.66
CA TRP A 812 26.29 -7.06 -27.20
C TRP A 812 27.53 -6.30 -26.72
N ILE A 813 28.71 -6.61 -27.28
CA ILE A 813 29.98 -5.95 -26.92
C ILE A 813 29.93 -4.45 -27.26
N THR A 814 29.44 -4.09 -28.47
CA THR A 814 29.34 -2.67 -28.85
C THR A 814 28.34 -1.91 -27.99
N THR A 815 27.17 -2.49 -27.73
CA THR A 815 26.12 -1.83 -26.94
C THR A 815 26.54 -1.61 -25.49
N ASN A 816 27.29 -2.56 -24.90
CA ASN A 816 27.80 -2.48 -23.53
C ASN A 816 29.16 -1.74 -23.42
N ASN A 817 29.52 -0.92 -24.42
CA ASN A 817 30.72 -0.07 -24.43
C ASN A 817 32.06 -0.84 -24.27
N HIS A 818 32.09 -2.10 -24.68
CA HIS A 818 33.30 -2.89 -24.79
C HIS A 818 33.92 -2.76 -26.19
N ILE A 819 35.15 -3.25 -26.36
CA ILE A 819 35.86 -3.22 -27.64
C ILE A 819 36.04 -4.66 -28.11
N TYR A 820 35.94 -4.91 -29.41
CA TYR A 820 36.35 -6.20 -29.98
C TYR A 820 37.25 -6.06 -31.19
N LYS A 821 38.09 -7.08 -31.39
CA LYS A 821 38.81 -7.37 -32.62
C LYS A 821 38.14 -8.57 -33.29
N GLU A 822 37.56 -8.38 -34.47
CA GLU A 822 36.95 -9.47 -35.25
C GLU A 822 38.00 -10.14 -36.13
N ILE A 823 38.03 -11.48 -36.08
CA ILE A 823 38.84 -12.31 -36.95
C ILE A 823 37.88 -13.24 -37.69
N LYS A 824 37.73 -13.06 -39.00
CA LYS A 824 36.90 -13.95 -39.81
C LYS A 824 37.62 -15.30 -39.94
N PHE A 825 36.93 -16.37 -39.57
CA PHE A 825 37.49 -17.70 -39.71
C PHE A 825 37.52 -18.11 -41.18
N ASP A 826 38.73 -18.33 -41.70
CA ASP A 826 38.97 -18.98 -42.98
C ASP A 826 39.50 -20.41 -42.73
N GLN A 827 39.03 -21.39 -43.51
CA GLN A 827 39.33 -22.82 -43.29
C GLN A 827 40.83 -23.16 -43.39
N THR A 828 41.66 -22.22 -43.86
CA THR A 828 43.12 -22.37 -44.03
C THR A 828 43.97 -21.90 -42.85
N ASP A 829 43.39 -21.30 -41.80
CA ASP A 829 44.18 -20.69 -40.70
C ASP A 829 44.60 -21.71 -39.61
N TYR A 830 45.50 -22.62 -40.00
CA TYR A 830 45.93 -23.80 -39.22
C TYR A 830 46.48 -23.46 -37.82
N LYS A 831 47.06 -22.26 -37.62
CA LYS A 831 47.65 -21.83 -36.34
C LYS A 831 46.61 -21.56 -35.26
N ILE A 832 45.47 -20.98 -35.64
CA ILE A 832 44.35 -20.71 -34.71
C ILE A 832 43.67 -22.01 -34.33
N ILE A 833 43.54 -22.94 -35.29
CA ILE A 833 43.01 -24.29 -35.05
C ILE A 833 43.88 -25.05 -34.04
N GLU A 834 45.21 -24.99 -34.14
CA GLU A 834 46.09 -25.60 -33.13
C GLU A 834 46.01 -24.92 -31.76
N GLN A 835 45.94 -23.59 -31.69
CA GLN A 835 45.79 -22.87 -30.40
C GLN A 835 44.45 -23.17 -29.71
N ILE A 836 43.36 -23.24 -30.46
CA ILE A 836 42.04 -23.64 -29.95
C ILE A 836 42.10 -25.11 -29.50
N LYS A 837 42.72 -26.01 -30.27
CA LYS A 837 42.88 -27.42 -29.91
C LYS A 837 43.74 -27.63 -28.65
N GLU A 838 44.84 -26.90 -28.50
CA GLU A 838 45.70 -26.93 -27.30
C GLU A 838 44.95 -26.44 -26.05
N GLN A 839 44.11 -25.41 -26.18
CA GLN A 839 43.41 -24.82 -25.04
C GLN A 839 42.13 -25.55 -24.64
N ILE A 840 41.46 -26.28 -25.54
CA ILE A 840 40.26 -27.08 -25.22
C ILE A 840 40.60 -28.41 -24.50
N LYS A 841 41.88 -28.81 -24.39
CA LYS A 841 42.29 -30.12 -23.81
C LYS A 841 41.56 -31.32 -24.44
N ILE A 842 41.23 -31.28 -25.73
CA ILE A 842 40.71 -32.47 -26.41
C ILE A 842 41.87 -33.48 -26.49
N SER A 843 41.75 -34.60 -25.77
CA SER A 843 42.71 -35.69 -25.85
C SER A 843 42.82 -36.15 -27.30
N THR A 844 44.03 -36.14 -27.84
CA THR A 844 44.40 -36.56 -29.19
C THR A 844 44.11 -38.04 -29.44
N LYS A 845 42.85 -38.42 -29.67
CA LYS A 845 42.46 -39.73 -30.23
C LYS A 845 41.13 -39.68 -31.00
N SER A 846 41.06 -38.88 -32.07
CA SER A 846 40.26 -39.19 -33.29
C SER A 846 40.29 -38.03 -34.28
N ASN A 847 40.22 -38.36 -35.57
CA ASN A 847 40.01 -37.43 -36.68
C ASN A 847 38.61 -36.77 -36.62
N GLU A 848 38.35 -35.91 -35.64
CA GLU A 848 37.20 -35.00 -35.72
C GLU A 848 37.53 -33.87 -36.71
N SER A 849 36.70 -33.78 -37.75
CA SER A 849 36.80 -32.77 -38.81
C SER A 849 36.66 -31.35 -38.23
N ILE A 850 37.22 -30.37 -38.94
CA ILE A 850 37.07 -28.92 -38.67
C ILE A 850 35.57 -28.49 -38.58
N GLU A 851 34.65 -29.36 -39.01
CA GLU A 851 33.19 -29.17 -39.01
C GLU A 851 32.53 -29.19 -37.63
N THR A 852 33.21 -29.64 -36.55
CA THR A 852 32.62 -29.69 -35.19
C THR A 852 32.84 -28.42 -34.35
N ILE A 853 33.62 -27.45 -34.85
CA ILE A 853 33.89 -26.20 -34.11
C ILE A 853 32.68 -25.26 -34.22
N THR A 854 32.06 -24.93 -33.08
CA THR A 854 30.96 -23.96 -32.98
C THR A 854 31.47 -22.52 -33.05
N PHE A 855 30.64 -21.55 -33.41
CA PHE A 855 31.01 -20.13 -33.46
C PHE A 855 29.97 -19.27 -32.73
N PRO A 856 30.36 -18.13 -32.13
CA PRO A 856 31.70 -17.51 -32.12
C PRO A 856 32.68 -18.25 -31.18
N GLN A 857 33.98 -18.02 -31.39
CA GLN A 857 35.02 -18.39 -30.42
C GLN A 857 35.62 -17.10 -29.85
N ILE A 858 35.54 -16.90 -28.54
CA ILE A 858 35.78 -15.60 -27.89
C ILE A 858 36.96 -15.68 -26.92
N PHE A 859 37.80 -14.66 -26.93
CA PHE A 859 38.93 -14.47 -26.00
C PHE A 859 38.85 -13.09 -25.35
N ILE A 860 39.33 -12.97 -24.10
CA ILE A 860 39.57 -11.67 -23.44
C ILE A 860 41.05 -11.32 -23.50
N GLU A 861 41.32 -10.07 -23.83
CA GLU A 861 42.65 -9.47 -23.73
C GLU A 861 42.87 -8.91 -22.32
N THR A 862 43.83 -9.47 -21.59
CA THR A 862 44.23 -9.00 -20.25
C THR A 862 45.63 -8.39 -20.27
N VAL A 863 45.80 -7.24 -19.64
CA VAL A 863 47.10 -6.57 -19.47
C VAL A 863 47.71 -7.01 -18.14
N GLY A 864 48.92 -7.58 -18.16
CA GLY A 864 49.62 -7.98 -16.94
C GLY A 864 49.90 -6.81 -15.99
N SER A 865 50.11 -7.11 -14.70
CA SER A 865 50.29 -6.14 -13.60
C SER A 865 51.48 -5.17 -13.76
N LEU A 866 52.37 -5.41 -14.72
CA LEU A 866 53.52 -4.54 -15.07
C LEU A 866 53.36 -3.84 -16.45
N GLY A 867 52.18 -3.89 -17.08
CA GLY A 867 51.88 -3.16 -18.31
C GLY A 867 52.56 -3.67 -19.60
N ALA A 868 53.48 -4.63 -19.52
CA ALA A 868 54.35 -5.03 -20.64
C ALA A 868 53.95 -6.34 -21.35
N THR A 869 52.95 -7.08 -20.88
CA THR A 869 52.57 -8.37 -21.49
C THR A 869 51.05 -8.47 -21.66
N ILE A 870 50.60 -8.65 -22.90
CA ILE A 870 49.20 -8.88 -23.27
C ILE A 870 48.97 -10.39 -23.26
N LYS A 871 48.02 -10.86 -22.46
CA LYS A 871 47.62 -12.27 -22.40
C LYS A 871 46.19 -12.43 -22.93
N HIS A 872 46.01 -13.31 -23.92
CA HIS A 872 44.69 -13.71 -24.41
C HIS A 872 44.21 -14.94 -23.65
N SER A 873 43.06 -14.83 -23.00
CA SER A 873 42.44 -15.94 -22.27
C SER A 873 41.18 -16.39 -23.00
N TYR A 874 41.11 -17.66 -23.37
CA TYR A 874 39.94 -18.21 -24.05
C TYR A 874 38.72 -18.26 -23.12
N ILE A 875 37.58 -17.80 -23.63
CA ILE A 875 36.30 -17.77 -22.94
C ILE A 875 35.46 -18.99 -23.33
N GLY A 876 35.25 -19.19 -24.62
CA GLY A 876 34.23 -20.10 -25.15
C GLY A 876 33.36 -19.44 -26.22
N GLY A 877 32.08 -19.80 -26.25
CA GLY A 877 31.06 -19.23 -27.14
C GLY A 877 30.39 -17.97 -26.60
N PHE A 878 29.26 -17.59 -27.21
CA PHE A 878 28.46 -16.44 -26.77
C PHE A 878 27.93 -16.61 -25.34
N ASP A 879 27.34 -17.77 -25.02
CA ASP A 879 26.81 -18.04 -23.69
C ASP A 879 27.91 -18.01 -22.61
N ASP A 880 29.10 -18.55 -22.92
CA ASP A 880 30.27 -18.48 -22.02
C ASP A 880 30.76 -17.06 -21.82
N MET A 881 30.71 -16.21 -22.85
CA MET A 881 31.04 -14.80 -22.74
C MET A 881 30.07 -14.10 -21.79
N ILE A 882 28.77 -14.27 -21.99
CA ILE A 882 27.76 -13.66 -21.10
C ILE A 882 27.94 -14.10 -19.65
N ASN A 883 28.18 -15.40 -19.42
CA ASN A 883 28.40 -15.93 -18.07
C ASN A 883 29.71 -15.44 -17.42
N LYS A 884 30.78 -15.22 -18.21
CA LYS A 884 32.07 -14.71 -17.72
C LYS A 884 32.13 -13.17 -17.61
N CYS A 885 31.16 -12.46 -18.20
CA CYS A 885 30.96 -11.03 -18.00
C CYS A 885 30.31 -10.77 -16.64
N SER A 886 31.00 -11.16 -15.56
CA SER A 886 30.46 -11.10 -14.20
C SER A 886 30.72 -9.72 -13.59
N TYR A 887 29.68 -9.08 -13.05
CA TYR A 887 29.81 -7.86 -12.26
C TYR A 887 30.43 -8.19 -10.90
N LEU A 888 31.02 -7.19 -10.24
CA LEU A 888 31.53 -7.36 -8.87
C LEU A 888 30.45 -6.96 -7.86
N PHE A 889 30.38 -7.67 -6.75
CA PHE A 889 29.51 -7.32 -5.63
C PHE A 889 30.31 -6.62 -4.52
N ASP A 890 29.89 -5.42 -4.14
CA ASP A 890 30.55 -4.57 -3.14
C ASP A 890 30.11 -4.94 -1.72
N TYR A 891 30.82 -5.89 -1.12
CA TYR A 891 30.57 -6.31 0.26
C TYR A 891 30.94 -5.24 1.29
N ASP A 892 31.92 -4.37 1.00
CA ASP A 892 32.32 -3.30 1.93
C ASP A 892 31.23 -2.23 2.02
N MET A 893 30.63 -1.86 0.88
CA MET A 893 29.49 -0.96 0.88
C MET A 893 28.27 -1.59 1.54
N LEU A 894 28.00 -2.88 1.29
CA LEU A 894 26.93 -3.61 1.97
C LEU A 894 27.13 -3.60 3.51
N TYR A 895 28.35 -3.87 3.98
CA TYR A 895 28.70 -3.80 5.40
C TYR A 895 28.41 -2.41 5.98
N ASN A 896 28.89 -1.36 5.30
CA ASN A 896 28.71 0.02 5.76
C ASN A 896 27.23 0.42 5.87
N VAL A 897 26.42 0.02 4.89
CA VAL A 897 24.98 0.29 4.88
C VAL A 897 24.27 -0.47 5.98
N ALA A 898 24.55 -1.76 6.15
CA ALA A 898 23.96 -2.58 7.20
C ALA A 898 24.32 -2.06 8.61
N TYR A 899 25.57 -1.62 8.80
CA TYR A 899 26.04 -1.03 10.05
C TYR A 899 25.23 0.24 10.41
N VAL A 900 25.07 1.18 9.46
CA VAL A 900 24.34 2.43 9.71
C VAL A 900 22.84 2.18 9.88
N ALA A 901 22.25 1.33 9.04
CA ALA A 901 20.83 0.98 9.14
C ALA A 901 20.51 0.36 10.50
N THR A 902 21.39 -0.49 11.04
CA THR A 902 21.24 -1.07 12.39
C THR A 902 21.29 0.00 13.48
N LYS A 903 22.24 0.96 13.41
CA LYS A 903 22.27 2.08 14.35
C LYS A 903 20.97 2.90 14.31
N ASN A 904 20.45 3.17 13.11
CA ASN A 904 19.21 3.91 12.90
C ASN A 904 17.98 3.14 13.44
N LEU A 905 17.88 1.84 13.19
CA LEU A 905 16.82 1.00 13.75
C LEU A 905 16.87 0.93 15.28
N ASN A 906 18.06 0.93 15.89
CA ASN A 906 18.15 1.02 17.34
C ASN A 906 17.64 2.38 17.86
N ARG A 907 17.87 3.49 17.15
CA ARG A 907 17.34 4.82 17.54
C ARG A 907 15.82 4.88 17.43
N VAL A 908 15.22 4.19 16.45
CA VAL A 908 13.76 4.07 16.31
C VAL A 908 13.12 3.59 17.62
N ILE A 909 13.72 2.62 18.31
CA ILE A 909 13.20 2.07 19.57
C ILE A 909 13.00 3.16 20.63
N ASP A 910 13.96 4.08 20.75
CA ASP A 910 13.98 5.10 21.82
C ASP A 910 12.97 6.22 21.58
N ILE A 911 12.72 6.58 20.31
CA ILE A 911 11.87 7.71 19.92
C ILE A 911 10.45 7.30 19.48
N ASN A 912 10.19 6.01 19.32
CA ASN A 912 8.90 5.50 18.87
C ASN A 912 7.77 5.80 19.88
N TYR A 913 6.62 6.21 19.37
CA TYR A 913 5.38 6.24 20.12
C TYR A 913 4.76 4.84 20.18
N TYR A 914 4.57 4.32 21.39
CA TYR A 914 4.04 2.97 21.63
C TYR A 914 2.52 3.01 21.88
N PRO A 915 1.70 2.29 21.10
CA PRO A 915 0.25 2.28 21.27
C PRO A 915 -0.23 1.72 22.62
N THR A 916 0.54 0.80 23.22
CA THR A 916 0.20 0.18 24.52
C THR A 916 1.45 0.10 25.43
N LYS A 917 1.24 -0.10 26.74
CA LYS A 917 2.36 -0.17 27.71
C LYS A 917 3.20 -1.43 27.52
N GLU A 918 2.57 -2.52 27.17
CA GLU A 918 3.15 -3.85 26.93
C GLU A 918 4.08 -3.81 25.71
N THR A 919 3.69 -3.09 24.65
CA THR A 919 4.56 -2.87 23.47
C THR A 919 5.81 -2.08 23.81
N LYS A 920 5.69 -1.04 24.65
CA LYS A 920 6.84 -0.26 25.13
C LYS A 920 7.77 -1.11 26.01
N LYS A 921 7.18 -1.88 26.94
CA LYS A 921 7.94 -2.74 27.85
C LYS A 921 8.80 -3.75 27.08
N SER A 922 8.20 -4.51 26.17
CA SER A 922 8.91 -5.51 25.37
C SER A 922 10.06 -4.90 24.56
N ASN A 923 9.76 -3.84 23.78
CA ASN A 923 10.76 -3.24 22.89
C ASN A 923 11.93 -2.61 23.67
N MET A 924 11.67 -2.01 24.85
CA MET A 924 12.75 -1.44 25.67
C MET A 924 13.58 -2.51 26.39
N ARG A 925 12.99 -3.65 26.78
CA ARG A 925 13.69 -4.75 27.46
C ARG A 925 14.58 -5.57 26.54
N HIS A 926 14.13 -5.83 25.31
CA HIS A 926 14.78 -6.77 24.39
C HIS A 926 15.40 -6.08 23.17
N ARG A 927 14.91 -4.89 22.81
CA ARG A 927 15.41 -4.06 21.72
C ARG A 927 15.62 -4.78 20.37
N PRO A 928 14.68 -5.62 19.91
CA PRO A 928 14.82 -6.28 18.62
C PRO A 928 14.70 -5.30 17.45
N VAL A 929 15.41 -5.60 16.38
CA VAL A 929 15.27 -4.93 15.09
C VAL A 929 15.22 -5.97 13.97
N GLY A 930 14.71 -5.58 12.81
CA GLY A 930 14.63 -6.43 11.63
C GLY A 930 15.16 -5.72 10.39
N LEU A 931 16.43 -5.94 10.10
CA LEU A 931 17.05 -5.51 8.85
C LEU A 931 16.85 -6.57 7.77
N GLY A 932 16.17 -6.18 6.70
CA GLY A 932 15.90 -7.02 5.53
C GLY A 932 16.65 -6.58 4.29
N ILE A 933 16.32 -7.20 3.17
CA ILE A 933 16.87 -6.91 1.84
C ILE A 933 15.74 -6.65 0.85
N GLN A 934 16.07 -6.12 -0.32
CA GLN A 934 15.24 -6.06 -1.51
C GLN A 934 16.12 -6.11 -2.76
N GLY A 935 15.53 -6.52 -3.89
CA GLY A 935 16.22 -6.59 -5.17
C GLY A 935 17.23 -7.73 -5.31
N LEU A 936 17.03 -8.89 -4.65
CA LEU A 936 17.92 -10.04 -4.86
C LEU A 936 17.87 -10.53 -6.32
N ALA A 937 16.68 -10.59 -6.92
CA ALA A 937 16.51 -10.97 -8.32
C ALA A 937 17.21 -9.99 -9.27
N ASP A 938 17.08 -8.68 -8.99
CA ASP A 938 17.79 -7.63 -9.70
C ASP A 938 19.30 -7.86 -9.65
N THR A 939 19.86 -8.07 -8.45
CA THR A 939 21.29 -8.32 -8.25
C THR A 939 21.77 -9.54 -9.02
N LEU A 940 21.07 -10.67 -8.90
CA LEU A 940 21.46 -11.92 -9.58
C LEU A 940 21.48 -11.74 -11.10
N VAL A 941 20.44 -11.09 -11.64
CA VAL A 941 20.37 -10.81 -13.08
C VAL A 941 21.46 -9.85 -13.54
N GLN A 942 21.70 -8.76 -12.79
CA GLN A 942 22.78 -7.83 -13.09
C GLN A 942 24.13 -8.55 -13.09
N MET A 943 24.37 -9.44 -12.12
CA MET A 943 25.58 -10.24 -12.02
C MET A 943 25.66 -11.40 -13.02
N ARG A 944 24.64 -11.61 -13.87
CA ARG A 944 24.54 -12.71 -14.85
C ARG A 944 24.46 -14.10 -14.22
N ILE A 945 23.89 -14.19 -13.03
CA ILE A 945 23.77 -15.44 -12.26
C ILE A 945 22.31 -15.95 -12.36
N PRO A 946 22.07 -17.12 -12.97
CA PRO A 946 20.74 -17.73 -12.98
C PRO A 946 20.23 -18.06 -11.58
N PHE A 947 18.92 -17.91 -11.36
CA PHE A 947 18.28 -18.18 -10.07
C PHE A 947 18.42 -19.64 -9.60
N ASP A 948 18.56 -20.57 -10.54
CA ASP A 948 18.65 -22.02 -10.33
C ASP A 948 20.11 -22.55 -10.27
N SER A 949 21.03 -21.76 -9.74
CA SER A 949 22.47 -22.07 -9.72
C SER A 949 23.04 -22.11 -8.30
N GLU A 950 24.09 -22.92 -8.10
CA GLU A 950 24.83 -22.94 -6.82
C GLU A 950 25.57 -21.62 -6.56
N GLU A 951 25.93 -20.87 -7.61
CA GLU A 951 26.50 -19.53 -7.48
C GLU A 951 25.50 -18.52 -6.88
N ALA A 952 24.22 -18.61 -7.26
CA ALA A 952 23.17 -17.80 -6.62
C ALA A 952 23.01 -18.13 -5.14
N ILE A 953 23.14 -19.41 -4.77
CA ILE A 953 23.09 -19.88 -3.39
C ILE A 953 24.26 -19.33 -2.58
N ASP A 954 25.47 -19.40 -3.12
CA ASP A 954 26.69 -18.89 -2.50
C ASP A 954 26.65 -17.37 -2.31
N LEU A 955 26.29 -16.61 -3.37
CA LEU A 955 26.15 -15.16 -3.28
C LEU A 955 25.10 -14.75 -2.22
N ASN A 956 23.94 -15.41 -2.23
CA ASN A 956 22.88 -15.18 -1.24
C ASN A 956 23.35 -15.48 0.20
N SER A 957 24.16 -16.52 0.40
CA SER A 957 24.79 -16.81 1.70
C SER A 957 25.73 -15.68 2.15
N LYS A 958 26.65 -15.26 1.27
CA LYS A 958 27.66 -14.22 1.55
C LYS A 958 27.07 -12.84 1.81
N ILE A 959 26.01 -12.48 1.09
CA ILE A 959 25.25 -11.24 1.32
C ILE A 959 24.71 -11.24 2.76
N MET A 960 24.08 -12.35 3.16
CA MET A 960 23.43 -12.43 4.46
C MET A 960 24.45 -12.56 5.61
N GLU A 961 25.58 -13.24 5.39
CA GLU A 961 26.72 -13.23 6.31
C GLU A 961 27.21 -11.81 6.56
N THR A 962 27.42 -11.03 5.49
CA THR A 962 27.90 -9.63 5.58
C THR A 962 26.94 -8.76 6.38
N ILE A 963 25.63 -8.86 6.10
CA ILE A 963 24.60 -8.09 6.81
C ILE A 963 24.61 -8.47 8.29
N TYR A 964 24.62 -9.76 8.62
CA TYR A 964 24.61 -10.21 10.02
C TYR A 964 25.87 -9.79 10.78
N PHE A 965 27.04 -9.89 10.13
CA PHE A 965 28.32 -9.44 10.70
C PHE A 965 28.33 -7.94 10.98
N ALA A 966 27.87 -7.13 10.02
CA ALA A 966 27.76 -5.68 10.16
C ALA A 966 26.78 -5.26 11.26
N SER A 967 25.60 -5.88 11.29
CA SER A 967 24.56 -5.60 12.30
C SER A 967 25.02 -5.96 13.72
N LEU A 968 25.67 -7.12 13.89
CA LEU A 968 26.25 -7.50 15.19
C LEU A 968 27.36 -6.55 15.61
N THR A 969 28.21 -6.13 14.67
CA THR A 969 29.29 -5.17 14.95
C THR A 969 28.72 -3.82 15.38
N ALA A 970 27.71 -3.30 14.68
CA ALA A 970 27.01 -2.08 15.05
C ALA A 970 26.36 -2.18 16.43
N SER A 971 25.66 -3.29 16.71
CA SER A 971 25.00 -3.51 18.00
C SER A 971 25.99 -3.63 19.16
N LYS A 972 27.13 -4.31 18.94
CA LYS A 972 28.24 -4.37 19.88
C LYS A 972 28.87 -3.01 20.11
N ASP A 973 29.10 -2.23 19.06
CA ASP A 973 29.69 -0.89 19.19
C ASP A 973 28.78 0.05 19.98
N ILE A 974 27.46 0.01 19.76
CA ILE A 974 26.51 0.76 20.60
C ILE A 974 26.62 0.33 22.07
N SER A 975 26.70 -0.98 22.34
CA SER A 975 26.85 -1.49 23.70
C SER A 975 28.13 -0.95 24.36
N LYS A 976 29.27 -1.06 23.66
CA LYS A 976 30.58 -0.60 24.11
C LYS A 976 30.61 0.92 24.36
N GLU A 977 30.03 1.72 23.46
CA GLU A 977 29.93 3.18 23.58
C GLU A 977 29.11 3.57 24.81
N ARG A 978 28.03 2.83 25.11
CA ARG A 978 27.16 3.09 26.26
C ARG A 978 27.75 2.66 27.59
N GLU A 979 28.51 1.58 27.63
CA GLU A 979 28.96 0.94 28.87
C GLU A 979 29.67 1.90 29.83
N VAL A 980 30.54 2.77 29.31
CA VAL A 980 31.27 3.77 30.11
C VAL A 980 30.30 4.75 30.77
N ASP A 981 29.39 5.31 29.98
CA ASP A 981 28.42 6.30 30.42
C ASP A 981 27.43 5.70 31.44
N VAL A 982 26.96 4.47 31.20
CA VAL A 982 26.04 3.77 32.13
C VAL A 982 26.75 3.48 33.45
N THR A 983 28.01 3.03 33.41
CA THR A 983 28.78 2.73 34.62
C THR A 983 28.97 3.99 35.47
N ASN A 984 29.29 5.12 34.84
CA ASN A 984 29.44 6.41 35.54
C ASN A 984 28.12 6.86 36.18
N LEU A 985 27.01 6.73 35.45
CA LEU A 985 25.68 7.08 35.98
C LEU A 985 25.28 6.19 37.15
N VAL A 986 25.40 4.86 37.02
CA VAL A 986 25.00 3.91 38.08
C VAL A 986 25.82 4.15 39.34
N LYS A 987 27.14 4.27 39.21
CA LYS A 987 28.01 4.57 40.35
C LYS A 987 27.63 5.87 41.05
N TRP A 988 27.33 6.93 40.28
CA TRP A 988 26.90 8.19 40.86
C TRP A 988 25.55 8.07 41.58
N LEU A 989 24.60 7.31 41.02
CA LEU A 989 23.29 7.06 41.65
C LEU A 989 23.47 6.33 42.99
N GLU A 990 24.35 5.34 43.06
CA GLU A 990 24.70 4.61 44.28
C GLU A 990 25.39 5.52 45.31
N ASP A 991 26.45 6.23 44.91
CA ASP A 991 27.23 7.12 45.76
C ASP A 991 26.36 8.24 46.39
N ASN A 992 25.29 8.66 45.70
CA ASN A 992 24.39 9.74 46.13
C ASN A 992 23.02 9.26 46.62
N ASN A 993 22.79 7.94 46.70
CA ASN A 993 21.49 7.34 47.06
C ASN A 993 20.30 7.95 46.29
N LYS A 994 20.47 8.08 44.96
CA LYS A 994 19.47 8.63 44.04
C LYS A 994 18.90 7.52 43.16
N THR A 995 17.68 7.72 42.67
CA THR A 995 17.02 6.81 41.73
C THR A 995 16.49 7.58 40.53
N ILE A 996 16.54 6.98 39.33
CA ILE A 996 15.91 7.54 38.13
C ILE A 996 14.48 7.00 37.94
N PRO A 997 13.62 7.69 37.16
CA PRO A 997 12.27 7.23 36.87
C PRO A 997 12.23 5.87 36.14
N HIS A 998 11.13 5.13 36.31
CA HIS A 998 10.98 3.78 35.74
C HIS A 998 11.24 3.75 34.22
N TYR A 999 10.60 4.66 33.48
CA TYR A 999 10.95 4.98 32.09
C TYR A 999 11.64 6.35 32.05
N TYR A 1000 12.48 6.54 31.05
CA TYR A 1000 13.16 7.81 30.79
C TYR A 1000 12.15 8.97 30.73
N ASN A 1001 12.51 10.06 31.40
CA ASN A 1001 11.77 11.31 31.42
C ASN A 1001 12.73 12.45 31.07
N SER A 1002 12.39 13.22 30.03
CA SER A 1002 13.17 14.36 29.54
C SER A 1002 13.19 15.57 30.48
N GLU A 1003 12.23 15.67 31.40
CA GLU A 1003 12.14 16.77 32.39
C GLU A 1003 12.84 16.43 33.70
N TYR A 1004 13.23 15.16 33.89
CA TYR A 1004 13.88 14.72 35.12
C TYR A 1004 15.33 15.23 35.19
N ASN A 1005 15.68 15.86 36.30
CA ASN A 1005 16.99 16.47 36.51
C ASN A 1005 17.67 15.87 37.75
N LEU A 1006 18.90 15.39 37.57
CA LEU A 1006 19.71 14.76 38.63
C LEU A 1006 20.48 15.76 39.51
N GLY A 1007 20.50 17.05 39.15
CA GLY A 1007 21.16 18.13 39.91
C GLY A 1007 22.65 18.29 39.64
N ASP A 1008 23.29 17.36 38.93
CA ASP A 1008 24.67 17.47 38.42
C ASP A 1008 24.66 17.60 36.89
N GLY A 1009 25.24 18.68 36.34
CA GLY A 1009 25.18 18.96 34.90
C GLY A 1009 25.83 17.91 34.01
N SER A 1010 26.90 17.26 34.48
CA SER A 1010 27.61 16.23 33.72
C SER A 1010 26.83 14.91 33.70
N ILE A 1011 26.31 14.49 34.85
CA ILE A 1011 25.50 13.28 34.99
C ILE A 1011 24.14 13.46 34.32
N ASN A 1012 23.55 14.65 34.37
CA ASN A 1012 22.31 14.95 33.67
C ASN A 1012 22.49 14.82 32.15
N THR A 1013 23.63 15.27 31.63
CA THR A 1013 24.00 15.09 30.21
C THR A 1013 24.12 13.61 29.86
N ILE A 1014 24.76 12.80 30.70
CA ILE A 1014 24.86 11.34 30.52
C ILE A 1014 23.47 10.68 30.53
N TYR A 1015 22.61 11.01 31.49
CA TYR A 1015 21.26 10.47 31.60
C TYR A 1015 20.42 10.75 30.35
N HIS A 1016 20.42 12.00 29.86
CA HIS A 1016 19.67 12.37 28.66
C HIS A 1016 20.30 11.84 27.36
N LYS A 1017 21.63 11.72 27.29
CA LYS A 1017 22.33 11.10 26.15
C LYS A 1017 21.98 9.61 26.02
N LEU A 1018 21.94 8.89 27.15
CA LEU A 1018 21.65 7.46 27.18
C LEU A 1018 20.16 7.13 26.99
N MET A 1019 19.28 8.08 27.28
CA MET A 1019 17.82 7.88 27.40
C MET A 1019 17.47 6.66 28.28
N ILE A 1020 18.26 6.44 29.33
CA ILE A 1020 18.25 5.20 30.10
C ILE A 1020 17.04 5.06 31.02
N HIS A 1021 16.56 3.84 31.16
CA HIS A 1021 15.48 3.48 32.07
C HIS A 1021 15.99 2.94 33.41
N ASN A 1022 15.18 3.03 34.47
CA ASN A 1022 15.59 2.52 35.79
C ASN A 1022 15.97 1.03 35.74
N PHE A 1023 15.16 0.20 35.08
CA PHE A 1023 15.44 -1.24 34.93
C PHE A 1023 16.65 -1.56 34.04
N GLU A 1024 17.20 -0.58 33.32
CA GLU A 1024 18.48 -0.71 32.63
C GLU A 1024 19.65 -0.28 33.53
N ALA A 1025 19.46 0.71 34.40
CA ALA A 1025 20.49 1.14 35.33
C ALA A 1025 20.65 0.15 36.50
N ILE A 1026 19.53 -0.37 37.01
CA ILE A 1026 19.43 -1.28 38.15
C ILE A 1026 19.01 -2.66 37.62
N ARG A 1027 19.99 -3.52 37.35
CA ARG A 1027 19.77 -4.88 36.85
C ARG A 1027 20.72 -5.86 37.55
N ASP A 1028 20.32 -7.13 37.63
CA ASP A 1028 21.08 -8.17 38.34
C ASP A 1028 22.46 -8.43 37.71
N ASP A 1029 22.59 -8.22 36.39
CA ASP A 1029 23.86 -8.37 35.65
C ASP A 1029 24.60 -7.04 35.52
N THR A 1030 25.66 -6.86 36.30
CA THR A 1030 26.50 -5.66 36.33
C THR A 1030 27.73 -5.74 35.41
N THR A 1031 27.92 -6.85 34.68
CA THR A 1031 29.16 -7.11 33.93
C THR A 1031 29.17 -6.54 32.52
N ASN A 1032 27.99 -6.30 31.92
CA ASN A 1032 27.85 -5.70 30.58
C ASN A 1032 26.75 -4.63 30.55
N LEU A 1033 26.94 -3.51 31.26
CA LEU A 1033 25.93 -2.47 31.47
C LEU A 1033 25.46 -1.74 30.19
N GLY A 1034 26.23 -1.81 29.10
CA GLY A 1034 25.85 -1.25 27.79
C GLY A 1034 24.75 -2.01 27.03
N THR A 1035 24.48 -3.25 27.43
CA THR A 1035 23.62 -4.21 26.69
C THR A 1035 22.13 -3.94 26.86
N TYR A 1036 21.29 -4.64 26.09
CA TYR A 1036 19.84 -4.71 26.38
C TYR A 1036 19.58 -5.48 27.70
N SER A 1037 18.46 -5.19 28.36
CA SER A 1037 18.20 -5.64 29.75
C SER A 1037 18.19 -7.17 29.94
N THR A 1038 17.87 -7.92 28.89
CA THR A 1038 17.72 -9.39 28.93
C THR A 1038 18.88 -10.13 28.23
N TYR A 1039 20.04 -9.47 28.12
CA TYR A 1039 21.23 -10.05 27.52
C TYR A 1039 21.79 -11.23 28.31
N GLY A 1040 21.84 -11.12 29.64
CA GLY A 1040 22.31 -12.18 30.53
C GLY A 1040 21.56 -13.51 30.30
N GLY A 1041 22.31 -14.58 30.09
CA GLY A 1041 21.75 -15.92 29.84
C GLY A 1041 21.35 -16.21 28.39
N SER A 1042 21.27 -15.19 27.53
CA SER A 1042 21.02 -15.36 26.10
C SER A 1042 22.14 -16.17 25.42
N PRO A 1043 21.89 -16.84 24.30
CA PRO A 1043 22.93 -17.52 23.55
C PRO A 1043 24.09 -16.61 23.13
N ILE A 1044 23.81 -15.38 22.66
CA ILE A 1044 24.87 -14.43 22.28
C ILE A 1044 25.74 -14.06 23.49
N SER A 1045 25.19 -13.98 24.71
CA SER A 1045 26.00 -13.78 25.93
C SER A 1045 26.99 -14.91 26.21
N LYS A 1046 26.68 -16.13 25.75
CA LYS A 1046 27.57 -17.29 25.81
C LYS A 1046 28.51 -17.36 24.60
N GLY A 1047 28.42 -16.39 23.70
CA GLY A 1047 29.11 -16.34 22.41
C GLY A 1047 28.59 -17.36 21.41
N ILE A 1048 27.34 -17.79 21.50
CA ILE A 1048 26.66 -18.66 20.53
C ILE A 1048 25.89 -17.76 19.57
N LEU A 1049 26.36 -17.67 18.33
CA LEU A 1049 25.77 -16.85 17.27
C LEU A 1049 24.75 -17.66 16.46
N GLN A 1050 24.02 -16.98 15.56
CA GLN A 1050 22.94 -17.62 14.82
C GLN A 1050 23.41 -18.86 14.04
N PHE A 1051 24.50 -18.75 13.28
CA PHE A 1051 25.00 -19.85 12.46
C PHE A 1051 25.50 -21.05 13.29
N ASP A 1052 25.91 -20.84 14.55
CA ASP A 1052 26.24 -21.93 15.47
C ASP A 1052 24.98 -22.75 15.78
N MET A 1053 23.82 -22.11 15.97
CA MET A 1053 22.55 -22.81 16.21
C MET A 1053 22.03 -23.57 14.99
N TRP A 1054 22.60 -23.31 13.82
CA TRP A 1054 22.36 -24.05 12.58
C TRP A 1054 23.39 -25.15 12.32
N ASN A 1055 24.42 -25.27 13.16
CA ASN A 1055 25.59 -26.11 12.90
C ASN A 1055 26.21 -25.82 11.52
N HIS A 1056 26.26 -24.54 11.13
CA HIS A 1056 26.83 -24.12 9.86
C HIS A 1056 28.35 -24.31 9.85
N ASP A 1057 28.92 -24.66 8.70
CA ASP A 1057 30.36 -24.81 8.54
C ASP A 1057 31.04 -23.44 8.69
N THR A 1058 31.93 -23.33 9.67
CA THR A 1058 32.63 -22.07 9.96
C THR A 1058 33.86 -21.86 9.08
N SER A 1059 34.30 -22.89 8.34
CA SER A 1059 35.45 -22.79 7.44
C SER A 1059 35.16 -21.99 6.16
N THR A 1060 33.87 -21.79 5.84
CA THR A 1060 33.40 -21.07 4.66
C THR A 1060 33.08 -19.59 4.92
N LEU A 1061 33.26 -19.11 6.15
CA LEU A 1061 32.92 -17.74 6.54
C LEU A 1061 33.92 -16.72 5.99
N MET A 1062 33.41 -15.59 5.50
CA MET A 1062 34.19 -14.49 4.93
C MET A 1062 34.90 -13.63 5.99
N TYR A 1063 34.27 -13.43 7.15
CA TYR A 1063 34.75 -12.48 8.16
C TYR A 1063 35.42 -13.15 9.36
N ASN A 1064 36.21 -12.37 10.11
CA ASN A 1064 36.82 -12.84 11.36
C ASN A 1064 35.80 -12.85 12.52
N TRP A 1065 34.92 -13.85 12.51
CA TRP A 1065 33.88 -14.05 13.53
C TRP A 1065 34.45 -14.31 14.93
N ASN A 1066 35.66 -14.87 15.05
CA ASN A 1066 36.30 -15.12 16.35
C ASN A 1066 36.68 -13.80 17.05
N ALA A 1067 37.16 -12.82 16.30
CA ALA A 1067 37.44 -11.48 16.84
C ALA A 1067 36.15 -10.82 17.33
N LEU A 1068 35.10 -10.81 16.50
CA LEU A 1068 33.80 -10.24 16.88
C LEU A 1068 33.19 -10.97 18.09
N ARG A 1069 33.24 -12.30 18.13
CA ARG A 1069 32.76 -13.12 19.26
C ARG A 1069 33.49 -12.78 20.56
N THR A 1070 34.80 -12.51 20.49
CA THR A 1070 35.59 -12.08 21.66
C THR A 1070 35.14 -10.71 22.15
N GLU A 1071 34.89 -9.77 21.24
CA GLU A 1071 34.37 -8.46 21.60
C GLU A 1071 32.93 -8.50 22.14
N ILE A 1072 32.06 -9.34 21.58
CA ILE A 1072 30.70 -9.57 22.08
C ILE A 1072 30.75 -10.13 23.51
N LYS A 1073 31.62 -11.11 23.80
CA LYS A 1073 31.77 -11.62 25.17
C LYS A 1073 32.25 -10.55 26.16
N LYS A 1074 33.01 -9.56 25.67
CA LYS A 1074 33.57 -8.49 26.50
C LYS A 1074 32.59 -7.34 26.74
N TYR A 1075 31.91 -6.86 25.69
CA TYR A 1075 31.11 -5.64 25.71
C TYR A 1075 29.60 -5.90 25.57
N GLY A 1076 29.23 -7.12 25.16
CA GLY A 1076 27.88 -7.49 24.78
C GLY A 1076 27.34 -6.79 23.53
N VAL A 1077 26.04 -6.89 23.30
CA VAL A 1077 25.33 -6.25 22.18
C VAL A 1077 24.11 -5.48 22.68
N ARG A 1078 23.68 -4.47 21.92
CA ARG A 1078 22.55 -3.61 22.28
C ARG A 1078 21.17 -4.15 21.87
N ASN A 1079 21.12 -5.09 20.92
CA ASN A 1079 19.87 -5.59 20.34
C ASN A 1079 19.82 -7.12 20.45
N SER A 1080 18.67 -7.67 20.85
CA SER A 1080 18.52 -9.13 20.99
C SER A 1080 18.42 -9.86 19.64
N LEU A 1081 17.85 -9.22 18.63
CA LEU A 1081 17.66 -9.74 17.28
C LEU A 1081 17.89 -8.61 16.27
N LEU A 1082 18.36 -8.95 15.06
CA LEU A 1082 18.92 -8.00 14.11
C LEU A 1082 18.38 -8.13 12.68
N VAL A 1083 18.13 -9.35 12.20
CA VAL A 1083 17.91 -9.63 10.77
C VAL A 1083 16.59 -10.38 10.58
N ALA A 1084 15.69 -9.79 9.81
CA ALA A 1084 14.39 -10.35 9.46
C ALA A 1084 14.03 -9.97 8.01
N LEU A 1085 13.59 -10.95 7.21
CA LEU A 1085 13.37 -10.74 5.79
C LEU A 1085 11.87 -10.58 5.49
N MET A 1086 11.39 -9.33 5.54
CA MET A 1086 10.00 -8.93 5.35
C MET A 1086 9.63 -8.71 3.87
N PRO A 1087 8.33 -8.74 3.50
CA PRO A 1087 7.89 -8.32 2.18
C PRO A 1087 8.10 -6.81 2.01
N THR A 1088 8.59 -6.38 0.85
CA THR A 1088 8.96 -4.98 0.58
C THR A 1088 8.10 -4.33 -0.50
N ALA A 1089 6.86 -4.78 -0.70
CA ALA A 1089 5.98 -4.36 -1.80
C ALA A 1089 6.01 -2.85 -2.13
N SER A 1090 5.81 -1.98 -1.13
CA SER A 1090 5.79 -0.53 -1.33
C SER A 1090 7.19 0.08 -1.42
N THR A 1091 8.12 -0.34 -0.55
CA THR A 1091 9.47 0.26 -0.45
C THR A 1091 10.40 -0.17 -1.58
N SER A 1092 10.26 -1.39 -2.08
CA SER A 1092 10.99 -1.85 -3.27
C SER A 1092 10.50 -1.19 -4.55
N GLN A 1093 9.21 -0.91 -4.65
CA GLN A 1093 8.69 -0.09 -5.75
C GLN A 1093 9.25 1.32 -5.73
N ILE A 1094 9.35 1.97 -4.56
CA ILE A 1094 9.96 3.31 -4.44
C ILE A 1094 11.38 3.30 -5.01
N LEU A 1095 12.17 2.26 -4.70
CA LEU A 1095 13.55 2.13 -5.17
C LEU A 1095 13.68 1.45 -6.56
N GLY A 1096 12.57 1.07 -7.20
CA GLY A 1096 12.56 0.42 -8.51
C GLY A 1096 13.21 -0.98 -8.54
N ASN A 1097 13.10 -1.73 -7.44
CA ASN A 1097 13.63 -3.09 -7.26
C ASN A 1097 12.50 -4.14 -7.18
N ASN A 1098 12.85 -5.41 -7.39
CA ASN A 1098 11.97 -6.54 -7.08
C ASN A 1098 11.84 -6.75 -5.56
N GLU A 1099 10.74 -7.38 -5.15
CA GLU A 1099 10.42 -7.57 -3.75
C GLU A 1099 11.42 -8.50 -3.03
N CYS A 1100 11.96 -8.03 -1.91
CA CYS A 1100 12.77 -8.79 -0.96
C CYS A 1100 13.80 -9.74 -1.62
N PHE A 1101 13.67 -11.04 -1.35
CA PHE A 1101 14.43 -12.13 -1.97
C PHE A 1101 13.61 -12.92 -3.00
N GLU A 1102 12.45 -12.41 -3.42
CA GLU A 1102 11.63 -13.06 -4.44
C GLU A 1102 12.28 -12.93 -5.82
N PHE A 1103 12.07 -13.95 -6.67
CA PHE A 1103 12.38 -13.91 -8.09
C PHE A 1103 11.25 -13.24 -8.88
N PHE A 1104 11.50 -12.87 -10.13
CA PHE A 1104 10.50 -12.22 -10.98
C PHE A 1104 9.27 -13.11 -11.17
N THR A 1105 8.09 -12.59 -10.81
CA THR A 1105 6.81 -13.31 -11.00
C THR A 1105 6.37 -13.31 -12.46
N SER A 1106 6.75 -12.28 -13.22
CA SER A 1106 6.53 -12.12 -14.65
C SER A 1106 7.55 -11.13 -15.21
N ASN A 1107 8.00 -11.32 -16.45
CA ASN A 1107 8.87 -10.33 -17.12
C ASN A 1107 8.10 -9.19 -17.78
N ILE A 1108 6.80 -9.35 -18.07
CA ILE A 1108 5.93 -8.28 -18.56
C ILE A 1108 4.54 -8.47 -17.96
N TYR A 1109 4.02 -7.44 -17.29
CA TYR A 1109 2.67 -7.47 -16.75
C TYR A 1109 2.03 -6.07 -16.81
N THR A 1110 0.70 -6.03 -16.80
CA THR A 1110 -0.05 -4.78 -16.73
C THR A 1110 -0.27 -4.41 -15.27
N ARG A 1111 -0.02 -3.14 -14.95
CA ARG A 1111 -0.25 -2.57 -13.63
C ARG A 1111 -1.36 -1.53 -13.71
N ASN A 1112 -2.42 -1.79 -12.98
CA ASN A 1112 -3.54 -0.87 -12.87
C ASN A 1112 -3.19 0.22 -11.85
N THR A 1113 -3.25 1.47 -12.26
CA THR A 1113 -3.03 2.64 -11.40
C THR A 1113 -4.21 3.59 -11.49
N LEU A 1114 -4.29 4.59 -10.61
CA LEU A 1114 -5.34 5.62 -10.65
C LEU A 1114 -5.34 6.40 -11.99
N ALA A 1115 -4.19 6.45 -12.66
CA ALA A 1115 -4.01 7.15 -13.94
C ALA A 1115 -4.28 6.26 -15.17
N GLY A 1116 -4.68 5.00 -14.97
CA GLY A 1116 -4.88 3.99 -16.01
C GLY A 1116 -4.01 2.75 -15.86
N ASP A 1117 -4.14 1.84 -16.83
CA ASP A 1117 -3.41 0.59 -16.89
C ASP A 1117 -2.10 0.79 -17.67
N PHE A 1118 -0.97 0.57 -17.00
CA PHE A 1118 0.35 0.78 -17.58
C PHE A 1118 1.12 -0.53 -17.65
N PRO A 1119 1.84 -0.78 -18.76
CA PRO A 1119 2.74 -1.92 -18.83
C PRO A 1119 3.93 -1.72 -17.87
N VAL A 1120 4.30 -2.79 -17.18
CA VAL A 1120 5.54 -2.90 -16.40
C VAL A 1120 6.38 -4.01 -17.02
N ILE A 1121 7.64 -3.69 -17.29
CA ILE A 1121 8.58 -4.59 -17.96
C ILE A 1121 9.77 -4.88 -17.06
N ASN A 1122 10.34 -6.07 -17.19
CA ASN A 1122 11.65 -6.39 -16.65
C ASN A 1122 12.70 -5.61 -17.43
N LYS A 1123 13.16 -4.49 -16.85
CA LYS A 1123 14.11 -3.58 -17.47
C LYS A 1123 15.42 -4.26 -17.89
N TYR A 1124 15.88 -5.26 -17.13
CA TYR A 1124 17.11 -5.98 -17.46
C TYR A 1124 16.93 -6.86 -18.70
N MET A 1125 15.83 -7.62 -18.75
CA MET A 1125 15.51 -8.48 -19.90
C MET A 1125 15.40 -7.66 -21.17
N VAL A 1126 14.66 -6.54 -21.13
CA VAL A 1126 14.49 -5.68 -22.30
C VAL A 1126 15.82 -5.09 -22.74
N ASN A 1127 16.64 -4.58 -21.81
CA ASN A 1127 17.98 -4.07 -22.15
C ASN A 1127 18.88 -5.15 -22.78
N ASP A 1128 18.84 -6.38 -22.29
CA ASP A 1128 19.59 -7.49 -22.84
C ASP A 1128 19.12 -7.86 -24.26
N LEU A 1129 17.81 -7.95 -24.49
CA LEU A 1129 17.26 -8.22 -25.82
C LEU A 1129 17.55 -7.09 -26.82
N ILE A 1130 17.55 -5.84 -26.35
CA ILE A 1130 17.98 -4.69 -27.15
C ILE A 1130 19.46 -4.81 -27.51
N SER A 1131 20.32 -5.23 -26.56
CA SER A 1131 21.76 -5.34 -26.77
C SER A 1131 22.18 -6.37 -27.81
N ILE A 1132 21.32 -7.34 -28.11
CA ILE A 1132 21.51 -8.35 -29.17
C ILE A 1132 20.62 -8.12 -30.41
N GLY A 1133 19.94 -6.97 -30.49
CA GLY A 1133 19.11 -6.60 -31.63
C GLY A 1133 17.82 -7.41 -31.81
N GLU A 1134 17.35 -8.12 -30.78
CA GLU A 1134 16.17 -9.01 -30.87
C GLU A 1134 14.89 -8.38 -30.27
N TRP A 1135 14.97 -7.22 -29.60
CA TRP A 1135 13.78 -6.55 -29.07
C TRP A 1135 12.97 -5.85 -30.16
N ASN A 1136 11.75 -6.34 -30.41
CA ASN A 1136 10.81 -5.77 -31.37
C ASN A 1136 9.34 -6.00 -30.93
N THR A 1137 8.38 -5.42 -31.66
CA THR A 1137 6.96 -5.50 -31.32
C THR A 1137 6.44 -6.94 -31.29
N GLU A 1138 6.86 -7.79 -32.22
CA GLU A 1138 6.44 -9.20 -32.28
C GLU A 1138 6.93 -9.97 -31.05
N VAL A 1139 8.21 -9.84 -30.69
CA VAL A 1139 8.77 -10.46 -29.47
C VAL A 1139 8.04 -9.99 -28.22
N LYS A 1140 7.79 -8.69 -28.10
CA LYS A 1140 7.03 -8.13 -26.97
C LYS A 1140 5.62 -8.71 -26.89
N ASP A 1141 4.90 -8.79 -28.01
CA ASP A 1141 3.53 -9.30 -28.05
C ASP A 1141 3.48 -10.82 -27.75
N LEU A 1142 4.49 -11.58 -28.20
CA LEU A 1142 4.66 -12.99 -27.85
C LEU A 1142 4.93 -13.19 -26.35
N ILE A 1143 5.73 -12.33 -25.72
CA ILE A 1143 5.97 -12.39 -24.27
C ILE A 1143 4.68 -12.09 -23.51
N ILE A 1144 3.93 -11.07 -23.94
CA ILE A 1144 2.62 -10.75 -23.36
C ILE A 1144 1.65 -11.92 -23.51
N ALA A 1145 1.59 -12.55 -24.70
CA ALA A 1145 0.77 -13.74 -24.95
C ALA A 1145 1.12 -14.86 -23.96
N ASN A 1146 2.41 -15.13 -23.76
CA ASN A 1146 2.97 -16.13 -22.85
C ASN A 1146 3.06 -15.68 -21.38
N ASN A 1147 2.23 -14.72 -20.94
CA ASN A 1147 2.16 -14.28 -19.54
C ASN A 1147 3.50 -13.80 -18.95
N GLY A 1148 4.35 -13.20 -19.77
CA GLY A 1148 5.67 -12.72 -19.35
C GLY A 1148 6.79 -13.76 -19.44
N SER A 1149 6.52 -14.96 -19.97
CA SER A 1149 7.55 -15.97 -20.23
C SER A 1149 8.32 -15.68 -21.52
N ILE A 1150 9.62 -15.99 -21.52
CA ILE A 1150 10.48 -15.96 -22.71
C ILE A 1150 10.94 -17.36 -23.16
N GLN A 1151 10.54 -18.43 -22.45
CA GLN A 1151 11.12 -19.76 -22.65
C GLN A 1151 10.85 -20.31 -24.06
N TYR A 1152 9.69 -19.98 -24.62
CA TYR A 1152 9.23 -20.46 -25.94
C TYR A 1152 9.76 -19.65 -27.12
N LEU A 1153 10.48 -18.54 -26.89
CA LEU A 1153 10.97 -17.70 -27.98
C LEU A 1153 12.17 -18.33 -28.67
N GLU A 1154 12.05 -18.69 -29.95
CA GLU A 1154 13.17 -19.23 -30.75
C GLU A 1154 14.31 -18.22 -30.91
N ASN A 1155 13.98 -16.93 -30.96
CA ASN A 1155 14.93 -15.86 -31.21
C ASN A 1155 15.67 -15.33 -29.97
N VAL A 1156 15.63 -16.05 -28.85
CA VAL A 1156 16.30 -15.66 -27.59
C VAL A 1156 17.37 -16.70 -27.20
N PRO A 1157 18.62 -16.27 -26.89
CA PRO A 1157 19.68 -17.17 -26.43
C PRO A 1157 19.31 -17.96 -25.16
N GLN A 1158 19.81 -19.19 -25.06
CA GLN A 1158 19.53 -20.05 -23.90
C GLN A 1158 20.03 -19.45 -22.58
N VAL A 1159 21.16 -18.74 -22.60
CA VAL A 1159 21.67 -18.02 -21.42
C VAL A 1159 20.67 -16.99 -20.88
N PHE A 1160 19.96 -16.25 -21.75
CA PHE A 1160 18.93 -15.29 -21.33
C PHE A 1160 17.65 -15.98 -20.89
N LYS A 1161 17.22 -17.05 -21.58
CA LYS A 1161 16.08 -17.89 -21.14
C LYS A 1161 16.27 -18.37 -19.70
N ARG A 1162 17.47 -18.86 -19.38
CA ARG A 1162 17.83 -19.31 -18.03
C ARG A 1162 17.91 -18.17 -17.02
N LEU A 1163 18.41 -17.00 -17.42
CA LEU A 1163 18.56 -15.83 -16.54
C LEU A 1163 17.21 -15.19 -16.15
N TYR A 1164 16.23 -15.22 -17.06
CA TYR A 1164 14.92 -14.56 -16.89
C TYR A 1164 13.77 -15.55 -16.68
N GLN A 1165 14.07 -16.70 -16.09
CA GLN A 1165 13.02 -17.63 -15.63
C GLN A 1165 12.10 -16.94 -14.63
N THR A 1166 10.79 -17.13 -14.81
CA THR A 1166 9.80 -16.63 -13.86
C THR A 1166 9.69 -17.56 -12.65
N GLN A 1167 9.15 -17.06 -11.53
CA GLN A 1167 8.82 -17.86 -10.33
C GLN A 1167 8.01 -19.13 -10.64
N TRP A 1168 7.19 -19.07 -11.70
CA TRP A 1168 6.33 -20.18 -12.13
C TRP A 1168 7.10 -21.27 -12.88
N GLU A 1169 8.20 -20.90 -13.54
CA GLU A 1169 9.09 -21.80 -14.29
C GLU A 1169 10.17 -22.40 -13.40
N LEU A 1170 10.51 -21.71 -12.30
CA LEU A 1170 11.54 -22.14 -11.37
C LEU A 1170 11.08 -23.32 -10.49
N LYS A 1171 11.91 -24.36 -10.43
CA LYS A 1171 11.71 -25.45 -9.47
C LYS A 1171 11.84 -24.92 -8.04
N GLN A 1172 10.79 -25.06 -7.23
CA GLN A 1172 10.69 -24.51 -5.87
C GLN A 1172 11.80 -25.01 -4.91
N ILE A 1173 12.45 -26.13 -5.22
CA ILE A 1173 13.64 -26.59 -4.48
C ILE A 1173 14.77 -25.53 -4.44
N TRP A 1174 14.93 -24.73 -5.50
CA TRP A 1174 15.95 -23.66 -5.53
C TRP A 1174 15.59 -22.50 -4.60
N VAL A 1175 14.31 -22.15 -4.50
CA VAL A 1175 13.80 -21.19 -3.50
C VAL A 1175 14.12 -21.69 -2.09
N LEU A 1176 13.86 -22.98 -1.82
CA LEU A 1176 14.12 -23.61 -0.52
C LEU A 1176 15.62 -23.72 -0.21
N LYS A 1177 16.46 -24.08 -1.19
CA LYS A 1177 17.93 -24.07 -1.05
C LYS A 1177 18.45 -22.67 -0.72
N ALA A 1178 17.95 -21.63 -1.40
CA ALA A 1178 18.32 -20.25 -1.12
C ALA A 1178 17.89 -19.85 0.30
N ALA A 1179 16.69 -20.26 0.73
CA ALA A 1179 16.19 -20.04 2.09
C ALA A 1179 17.07 -20.72 3.16
N LYS A 1180 17.53 -21.95 2.89
CA LYS A 1180 18.45 -22.68 3.76
C LYS A 1180 19.81 -21.99 3.85
N ALA A 1181 20.35 -21.52 2.73
CA ALA A 1181 21.67 -20.89 2.69
C ALA A 1181 21.73 -19.57 3.48
N ARG A 1182 20.67 -18.76 3.44
CA ARG A 1182 20.60 -17.53 4.25
C ARG A 1182 20.23 -17.77 5.72
N GLY A 1183 19.55 -18.87 6.04
CA GLY A 1183 19.05 -19.18 7.39
C GLY A 1183 20.06 -19.01 8.54
N PRO A 1184 21.32 -19.49 8.42
CA PRO A 1184 22.37 -19.31 9.42
C PRO A 1184 22.69 -17.85 9.80
N PHE A 1185 22.30 -16.87 8.99
CA PHE A 1185 22.58 -15.46 9.21
C PHE A 1185 21.30 -14.63 9.43
N VAL A 1186 20.14 -15.30 9.56
CA VAL A 1186 18.84 -14.70 9.87
C VAL A 1186 18.41 -15.17 11.26
N ASP A 1187 18.58 -14.29 12.26
CA ASP A 1187 18.26 -14.59 13.66
C ASP A 1187 16.74 -14.58 13.96
N GLN A 1188 15.95 -13.91 13.13
CA GLN A 1188 14.49 -14.02 13.10
C GLN A 1188 14.04 -15.07 12.07
N THR A 1189 13.21 -14.74 11.08
CA THR A 1189 12.84 -15.62 9.96
C THR A 1189 12.60 -14.80 8.68
N GLN A 1190 11.88 -15.36 7.71
CA GLN A 1190 11.79 -14.90 6.33
C GLN A 1190 10.40 -15.19 5.74
N SER A 1191 9.77 -14.19 5.12
CA SER A 1191 8.44 -14.30 4.49
C SER A 1191 8.47 -15.08 3.17
N MET A 1192 8.69 -16.39 3.25
CA MET A 1192 8.94 -17.22 2.06
C MET A 1192 7.64 -17.67 1.38
N ASN A 1193 7.29 -17.04 0.26
CA ASN A 1193 6.21 -17.49 -0.61
C ASN A 1193 6.61 -18.75 -1.40
N ILE A 1194 5.63 -19.61 -1.65
CA ILE A 1194 5.77 -20.80 -2.51
C ILE A 1194 4.85 -20.64 -3.71
N PHE A 1195 5.39 -20.82 -4.91
CA PHE A 1195 4.67 -20.65 -6.18
C PHE A 1195 4.44 -22.02 -6.82
N MET A 1196 3.19 -22.36 -7.08
CA MET A 1196 2.81 -23.61 -7.76
C MET A 1196 1.65 -23.34 -8.70
N GLU A 1197 1.88 -23.45 -10.01
CA GLU A 1197 0.83 -23.26 -11.01
C GLU A 1197 -0.30 -24.30 -10.86
N ALA A 1198 0.06 -25.58 -10.91
CA ALA A 1198 -0.83 -26.71 -10.64
C ALA A 1198 -0.42 -27.40 -9.32
N PRO A 1199 -0.91 -26.92 -8.17
CA PRO A 1199 -0.60 -27.48 -6.86
C PRO A 1199 -1.12 -28.91 -6.74
N ASN A 1200 -0.27 -29.86 -6.33
CA ASN A 1200 -0.69 -31.21 -5.93
C ASN A 1200 -0.09 -31.61 -4.57
N ASP A 1201 -0.76 -32.53 -3.88
CA ASP A 1201 -0.45 -32.91 -2.50
C ASP A 1201 1.01 -33.35 -2.36
N GLN A 1202 1.53 -34.11 -3.32
CA GLN A 1202 2.89 -34.63 -3.29
C GLN A 1202 3.93 -33.51 -3.38
N LYS A 1203 3.74 -32.53 -4.27
CA LYS A 1203 4.65 -31.41 -4.48
C LYS A 1203 4.69 -30.49 -3.26
N LEU A 1204 3.54 -30.09 -2.72
CA LEU A 1204 3.54 -29.20 -1.55
C LEU A 1204 4.10 -29.90 -0.32
N ASN A 1205 3.64 -31.12 -0.03
CA ASN A 1205 4.17 -31.86 1.10
C ASN A 1205 5.68 -32.04 0.98
N SER A 1206 6.20 -32.37 -0.20
CA SER A 1206 7.65 -32.47 -0.43
C SER A 1206 8.39 -31.16 -0.10
N CYS A 1207 7.82 -30.00 -0.45
CA CYS A 1207 8.40 -28.69 -0.12
C CYS A 1207 8.41 -28.43 1.39
N LEU A 1208 7.27 -28.65 2.07
CA LEU A 1208 7.16 -28.44 3.51
C LEU A 1208 8.07 -29.41 4.29
N PHE A 1209 8.09 -30.70 3.93
CA PHE A 1209 8.97 -31.68 4.57
C PHE A 1209 10.46 -31.37 4.31
N TRP A 1210 10.81 -30.93 3.11
CA TRP A 1210 12.19 -30.54 2.82
C TRP A 1210 12.61 -29.34 3.67
N GLY A 1211 11.76 -28.30 3.75
CA GLY A 1211 12.01 -27.12 4.57
C GLY A 1211 12.20 -27.46 6.04
N TRP A 1212 11.30 -28.26 6.59
CA TRP A 1212 11.36 -28.77 7.95
C TRP A 1212 12.66 -29.54 8.24
N LYS A 1213 12.98 -30.57 7.42
CA LYS A 1213 14.18 -31.41 7.59
C LYS A 1213 15.48 -30.63 7.45
N ASN A 1214 15.47 -29.55 6.69
CA ASN A 1214 16.63 -28.66 6.52
C ASN A 1214 16.66 -27.52 7.55
N GLY A 1215 15.77 -27.54 8.54
CA GLY A 1215 15.81 -26.65 9.68
C GLY A 1215 15.26 -25.24 9.42
N LEU A 1216 14.50 -25.02 8.35
CA LEU A 1216 13.84 -23.73 8.12
C LEU A 1216 12.94 -23.36 9.29
N LYS A 1217 12.80 -22.05 9.56
CA LYS A 1217 11.93 -21.51 10.61
C LYS A 1217 10.51 -21.26 10.06
N SER A 1218 10.39 -20.53 8.95
CA SER A 1218 9.17 -20.45 8.15
C SER A 1218 9.21 -21.51 7.06
N GLY A 1219 8.16 -22.33 6.97
CA GLY A 1219 7.98 -23.29 5.89
C GLY A 1219 7.23 -22.70 4.70
N MET A 1220 6.29 -21.80 4.96
CA MET A 1220 5.53 -21.10 3.93
C MET A 1220 4.87 -19.85 4.49
N TYR A 1221 4.99 -18.74 3.76
CA TYR A 1221 4.14 -17.57 3.91
C TYR A 1221 2.86 -17.78 3.11
N TYR A 1222 2.75 -17.32 1.86
CA TYR A 1222 1.63 -17.69 0.99
C TYR A 1222 1.95 -18.86 0.07
N LEU A 1223 0.94 -19.68 -0.18
CA LEU A 1223 0.85 -20.47 -1.39
C LEU A 1223 0.25 -19.61 -2.51
N ARG A 1224 0.99 -19.44 -3.61
CA ARG A 1224 0.54 -18.71 -4.80
C ARG A 1224 0.23 -19.69 -5.92
N THR A 1225 -1.00 -19.64 -6.44
CA THR A 1225 -1.50 -20.54 -7.50
C THR A 1225 -1.98 -19.73 -8.70
N LYS A 1226 -2.09 -20.39 -9.86
CA LYS A 1226 -2.68 -19.82 -11.09
C LYS A 1226 -3.91 -20.64 -11.51
N PRO A 1227 -4.98 -20.02 -12.02
CA PRO A 1227 -6.10 -20.75 -12.60
C PRO A 1227 -5.65 -21.54 -13.83
N ALA A 1228 -6.16 -22.78 -13.99
CA ALA A 1228 -5.86 -23.63 -15.14
C ALA A 1228 -6.43 -23.09 -16.46
N SER A 1229 -7.48 -22.26 -16.41
CA SER A 1229 -8.03 -21.57 -17.58
C SER A 1229 -7.50 -20.15 -17.67
N HIS A 1230 -6.73 -19.86 -18.72
CA HIS A 1230 -6.28 -18.49 -19.00
C HIS A 1230 -7.42 -17.66 -19.61
N ALA A 1231 -7.60 -16.44 -19.11
CA ALA A 1231 -8.48 -15.47 -19.75
C ALA A 1231 -7.98 -15.14 -21.16
N ILE A 1232 -8.88 -15.13 -22.14
CA ILE A 1232 -8.57 -14.74 -23.52
C ILE A 1232 -8.09 -13.29 -23.51
N LYS A 1233 -6.86 -13.06 -24.00
CA LYS A 1233 -6.26 -11.71 -24.07
C LYS A 1233 -6.69 -11.02 -25.35
N PHE A 1234 -7.63 -10.08 -25.24
CA PHE A 1234 -8.19 -9.33 -26.38
C PHE A 1234 -7.20 -8.37 -27.08
N THR A 1235 -6.00 -8.19 -26.54
CA THR A 1235 -5.03 -7.17 -26.99
C THR A 1235 -3.93 -7.69 -27.91
N VAL A 1236 -3.86 -9.00 -28.17
CA VAL A 1236 -2.83 -9.64 -29.02
C VAL A 1236 -3.48 -10.23 -30.27
N ASP A 1237 -2.81 -10.13 -31.41
CA ASP A 1237 -3.28 -10.71 -32.67
C ASP A 1237 -3.52 -12.23 -32.51
N GLN A 1238 -4.74 -12.66 -32.84
CA GLN A 1238 -5.18 -14.04 -32.67
C GLN A 1238 -4.34 -15.04 -33.50
N SER A 1239 -3.74 -14.60 -34.60
CA SER A 1239 -2.86 -15.44 -35.44
C SER A 1239 -1.55 -15.80 -34.75
N LEU A 1240 -0.98 -14.88 -33.95
CA LEU A 1240 0.20 -15.12 -33.12
C LEU A 1240 -0.12 -16.06 -31.95
N ILE A 1241 -1.30 -15.91 -31.33
CA ILE A 1241 -1.77 -16.80 -30.27
C ILE A 1241 -1.88 -18.25 -30.76
N ASN A 1242 -2.35 -18.47 -31.99
CA ASN A 1242 -2.47 -19.82 -32.56
C ASN A 1242 -1.11 -20.47 -32.86
N LYS A 1243 -0.12 -19.70 -33.35
CA LYS A 1243 1.26 -20.21 -33.53
C LYS A 1243 1.88 -20.69 -32.21
N VAL A 1244 1.62 -19.98 -31.11
CA VAL A 1244 2.12 -20.37 -29.78
C VAL A 1244 1.49 -21.70 -29.34
N LYS A 1245 0.18 -21.88 -29.52
CA LYS A 1245 -0.51 -23.13 -29.18
C LYS A 1245 0.01 -24.33 -29.96
N GLU A 1246 0.32 -24.17 -31.25
CA GLU A 1246 0.91 -25.23 -32.08
C GLU A 1246 2.33 -25.62 -31.60
N SER A 1247 3.10 -24.67 -31.05
CA SER A 1247 4.41 -24.95 -30.45
C SER A 1247 4.33 -25.63 -29.08
N GLU A 1248 3.32 -25.30 -28.25
CA GLU A 1248 3.09 -25.95 -26.94
C GLU A 1248 2.67 -27.41 -27.08
N GLU A 1249 1.86 -27.76 -28.10
CA GLU A 1249 1.44 -29.16 -28.33
C GLU A 1249 2.59 -30.07 -28.78
N CYS A 1250 3.62 -29.52 -29.45
CA CYS A 1250 4.75 -30.30 -29.96
C CYS A 1250 5.73 -30.75 -28.85
N GLU A 1251 5.96 -29.92 -27.81
CA GLU A 1251 6.85 -30.26 -26.70
C GLU A 1251 6.19 -31.13 -25.61
N MET A 1252 4.87 -31.05 -25.40
CA MET A 1252 4.18 -32.00 -24.49
C MET A 1252 4.23 -33.45 -24.99
N CYS A 1253 4.47 -33.68 -26.29
CA CYS A 1253 4.66 -35.00 -26.86
C CYS A 1253 6.09 -35.55 -26.66
N SER A 1254 7.03 -34.75 -26.16
CA SER A 1254 8.45 -35.11 -26.00
C SER A 1254 9.03 -34.94 -24.58
N ALA A 1255 8.17 -34.68 -23.58
CA ALA A 1255 8.52 -34.66 -22.15
C ALA A 1255 8.24 -35.99 -21.43
#